data_AF-A0A7C6DER0-F1
#
_entry.id   AF-A0A7C6DER0-F1
#
_cell.length_a   1.000
_cell.length_b   1.000
_cell.length_c   1.000
_cell.angle_alpha   90.00
_cell.angle_beta   90.00
_cell.angle_gamma   90.00
#
_symmetry.space_group_name_H-M   'P 1'
#
loop_
_entity.id
_entity.type
_entity.pdbx_description
1 polymer ?
#
loop_
_entity_poly.entity_id
_entity_poly.type
_entity_poly.pdbx_seq_one_letter_code
_entity_poly.pdbx_strand_id
1 'polypeptide(L)'
;MRFSTERLLSLTFVIVLVVIMLVSIRHDYDKKPPTGHLELTVGEVCIFSLMDNKYIKYNLEKDTEYEIYLDMDAKTFTDTYIGLSIDKGNIQIDGKDTNNTLVPISNSKPITIKSDSDANLTVSVFTYNKSINKEILYTSNFNFLSSINDFSNEKEDLILVLTGDIKTTETLIIKRPCEFFLNGFNFESTQDFIVDFESTKPFIIHMRDKKQIRVNAFYANTPNSDITIDKIFFKDEPEYAVRAKTLNGKSIGTKTTVKSAEKFLQLLDDNHYPYLYPDTTISVGNFILDNKAVESFYNTFKKEITVTKPVRLVINKGFEIKDVVLNIQTDEKGTLVVNVDENANFSYHHISIDAPNCSLLWTNSAPKEDYVAKYMNVQTYQGKPVNSFLGGNGKGRIIEFASNDSLGLEWVVKGNVIEAQIPFDTSDIQLADIEISFMTSEGTAEIDKKYVKDNNLVDLHESPLIVVTDEKGKTRTYMVSVKRKANSLPIIYIYTDDYRTIDSKEEYIPGSFMMDADHVDGNYTIPTTSMNIRGRGNSTWRLFDKKPYRIKFDEKVSLFGLAPNRDWVLLANYADHSLLRNYVAMEMGKKLTNLEFTPSSYPVDLFVNGEYMGVYSIGEQIEVAKSRVDIDEDYDDPDTGYLLEVGGTDNVLELGVDFFHSMLLKWVAIKSPDTRAMSKEHFDFISQFTKDADNAIVRNLDYENYVDIDSVIDWVILHEFTCNLDSGFRRSCFLYKDKGGKLRMGPIWDFDLAFGNYFRDNSYDTWFTCGGETLGSTWTTFLYQYPKFNEKYKTRWNEVKDVLKDTALSAVTNGKNMVYKSAMYNFEKWNKLLGNKTSLQPEHIREMKTYDDHINYLLNFINTRFEWLDNAINNLPS
;
A
#
# COMPACT_ATOMS: atom_id res chain seq x y z
N MET A 1 23.50 41.44 0.81
CA MET A 1 24.05 41.97 2.08
C MET A 1 23.17 41.48 3.22
N ARG A 2 23.72 41.19 4.40
CA ARG A 2 22.94 40.91 5.62
C ARG A 2 22.67 42.22 6.37
N PHE A 3 21.45 42.39 6.85
CA PHE A 3 21.16 43.09 8.11
C PHE A 3 20.04 42.33 8.84
N SER A 4 20.05 42.41 10.17
CA SER A 4 19.23 41.59 11.06
C SER A 4 18.62 42.45 12.17
N THR A 5 17.36 42.17 12.53
CA THR A 5 16.69 42.51 13.82
C THR A 5 16.55 44.01 14.17
N GLU A 6 15.43 44.53 14.68
CA GLU A 6 14.33 43.95 15.47
C GLU A 6 12.91 44.49 15.13
N ARG A 7 11.90 43.69 15.51
CA ARG A 7 10.54 43.98 16.07
C ARG A 7 9.85 45.36 15.89
N LEU A 8 8.52 45.49 15.81
CA LEU A 8 7.37 44.58 15.54
C LEU A 8 6.08 45.45 15.56
N LEU A 9 5.20 45.41 14.54
CA LEU A 9 3.71 45.48 14.64
C LEU A 9 2.97 45.70 13.30
N SER A 10 2.17 44.69 12.94
CA SER A 10 0.90 44.70 12.18
C SER A 10 0.79 45.26 10.73
N LEU A 11 0.32 44.36 9.85
CA LEU A 11 -0.42 44.54 8.59
C LEU A 11 0.35 45.05 7.34
N THR A 12 0.53 44.13 6.39
CA THR A 12 1.27 44.29 5.12
C THR A 12 0.33 44.58 3.95
N PHE A 13 0.76 45.45 3.03
CA PHE A 13 0.11 45.75 1.74
C PHE A 13 1.05 45.39 0.56
N VAL A 14 0.55 44.63 -0.43
CA VAL A 14 0.81 44.72 -1.91
C VAL A 14 2.26 44.40 -2.43
N ILE A 15 2.48 43.91 -3.67
CA ILE A 15 2.81 44.64 -4.94
C ILE A 15 3.10 43.63 -6.11
N VAL A 16 2.83 44.04 -7.39
CA VAL A 16 3.46 43.71 -8.72
C VAL A 16 2.41 43.66 -9.88
N LEU A 17 2.61 44.07 -11.16
CA LEU A 17 3.35 45.18 -11.84
C LEU A 17 2.79 45.39 -13.29
N VAL A 18 3.54 45.93 -14.29
CA VAL A 18 3.00 46.53 -15.56
C VAL A 18 3.84 46.26 -16.84
N VAL A 19 3.23 46.29 -18.07
CA VAL A 19 3.74 46.66 -19.46
C VAL A 19 2.79 46.14 -20.61
N ILE A 20 2.60 46.68 -21.85
CA ILE A 20 2.45 48.06 -22.41
C ILE A 20 2.02 48.05 -23.96
N MET A 21 1.37 49.11 -24.49
CA MET A 21 1.23 49.61 -25.92
C MET A 21 0.13 49.20 -27.01
N LEU A 22 -0.70 50.21 -27.37
CA LEU A 22 -1.12 50.79 -28.71
C LEU A 22 -2.01 50.08 -29.81
N VAL A 23 -3.29 50.54 -29.95
CA VAL A 23 -3.89 51.37 -31.10
C VAL A 23 -3.99 50.73 -32.54
N SER A 24 -5.01 50.92 -33.44
CA SER A 24 -6.20 51.81 -33.63
C SER A 24 -7.23 51.36 -34.74
N ILE A 25 -8.42 52.02 -34.82
CA ILE A 25 -9.27 52.45 -36.00
C ILE A 25 -9.69 51.42 -37.11
N ARG A 26 -10.90 51.38 -37.70
CA ARG A 26 -12.30 51.89 -37.54
C ARG A 26 -13.17 51.10 -38.55
N HIS A 27 -14.49 50.98 -38.35
CA HIS A 27 -15.42 51.45 -39.39
C HIS A 27 -16.83 51.79 -38.88
N ASP A 28 -17.58 52.43 -39.77
CA ASP A 28 -18.81 53.19 -39.54
C ASP A 28 -20.07 52.36 -39.84
N TYR A 29 -21.23 52.71 -39.28
CA TYR A 29 -22.48 52.75 -40.05
C TYR A 29 -23.62 53.47 -39.29
N ASP A 30 -24.11 54.52 -39.92
CA ASP A 30 -25.08 55.48 -39.43
C ASP A 30 -26.54 54.96 -39.49
N LYS A 31 -27.30 55.13 -38.39
CA LYS A 31 -28.74 55.49 -38.39
C LYS A 31 -29.24 55.93 -36.99
N LYS A 32 -28.50 56.89 -36.41
CA LYS A 32 -28.83 57.86 -35.32
C LYS A 32 -29.92 57.56 -34.27
N PRO A 33 -29.48 57.49 -33.00
CA PRO A 33 -29.92 58.38 -31.91
C PRO A 33 -29.20 59.76 -31.97
N PRO A 34 -29.68 60.81 -31.27
CA PRO A 34 -29.09 62.15 -31.30
C PRO A 34 -27.79 62.30 -30.48
N THR A 35 -26.68 62.17 -31.18
CA THR A 35 -25.35 62.80 -31.02
C THR A 35 -25.03 63.73 -29.83
N GLY A 36 -23.91 63.44 -29.16
CA GLY A 36 -23.01 64.40 -28.53
C GLY A 36 -21.58 63.86 -28.45
N HIS A 37 -20.68 64.29 -29.35
CA HIS A 37 -19.32 63.74 -29.48
C HIS A 37 -18.36 64.14 -28.34
N LEU A 38 -17.44 63.23 -27.98
CA LEU A 38 -16.12 63.58 -27.44
C LEU A 38 -15.08 62.52 -27.86
N GLU A 39 -13.87 62.97 -28.20
CA GLU A 39 -12.73 62.08 -28.52
C GLU A 39 -12.03 61.56 -27.27
N LEU A 40 -11.27 60.47 -27.41
CA LEU A 40 -10.58 59.78 -26.32
C LEU A 40 -9.08 59.65 -26.58
N THR A 41 -8.30 59.79 -25.51
CA THR A 41 -6.88 59.40 -25.45
C THR A 41 -6.65 58.54 -24.20
N VAL A 42 -5.72 57.57 -24.29
CA VAL A 42 -5.52 56.51 -23.30
C VAL A 42 -4.82 57.02 -22.03
N GLY A 43 -5.26 56.57 -20.85
CA GLY A 43 -4.50 56.69 -19.61
C GLY A 43 -5.30 56.27 -18.37
N GLU A 44 -4.95 55.11 -17.81
CA GLU A 44 -5.37 54.57 -16.50
C GLU A 44 -6.86 54.15 -16.36
N VAL A 45 -7.07 52.89 -15.94
CA VAL A 45 -8.38 52.22 -15.82
C VAL A 45 -8.46 51.51 -14.48
N CYS A 46 -9.55 51.69 -13.74
CA CYS A 46 -9.92 50.81 -12.64
C CYS A 46 -10.50 49.51 -13.20
N ILE A 47 -9.80 48.39 -13.00
CA ILE A 47 -10.22 47.08 -13.50
C ILE A 47 -11.34 46.52 -12.61
N PHE A 48 -12.58 46.59 -13.09
CA PHE A 48 -13.64 45.70 -12.60
C PHE A 48 -13.53 44.36 -13.30
N SER A 49 -12.76 43.46 -12.69
CA SER A 49 -12.69 42.09 -13.18
C SER A 49 -14.00 41.38 -12.84
N LEU A 50 -14.82 41.09 -13.85
CA LEU A 50 -15.89 40.08 -13.78
C LEU A 50 -15.30 38.66 -13.79
N MET A 51 -14.26 38.42 -12.99
CA MET A 51 -13.82 37.09 -12.61
C MET A 51 -14.74 36.57 -11.50
N ASP A 52 -15.13 35.30 -11.61
CA ASP A 52 -15.95 34.56 -10.64
C ASP A 52 -17.40 35.03 -10.44
N ASN A 53 -18.11 35.38 -11.52
CA ASN A 53 -19.58 35.36 -11.59
C ASN A 53 -20.33 36.10 -10.45
N LYS A 54 -19.75 37.14 -9.88
CA LYS A 54 -20.35 37.89 -8.76
C LYS A 54 -21.01 39.17 -9.26
N TYR A 55 -22.26 39.38 -8.85
CA TYR A 55 -22.89 40.69 -8.92
C TYR A 55 -22.09 41.73 -8.12
N ILE A 56 -22.21 42.99 -8.49
CA ILE A 56 -21.68 44.10 -7.71
C ILE A 56 -22.86 44.81 -7.04
N LYS A 57 -22.81 44.89 -5.71
CA LYS A 57 -23.78 45.61 -4.87
C LYS A 57 -23.06 46.75 -4.16
N TYR A 58 -23.51 47.99 -4.39
CA TYR A 58 -22.98 49.18 -3.75
C TYR A 58 -24.01 49.76 -2.78
N ASN A 59 -23.55 50.20 -1.60
CA ASN A 59 -24.29 51.18 -0.80
C ASN A 59 -23.88 52.56 -1.34
N LEU A 60 -24.86 53.35 -1.77
CA LEU A 60 -24.68 54.75 -2.17
C LEU A 60 -25.11 55.62 -1.00
N GLU A 61 -24.20 56.47 -0.51
CA GLU A 61 -24.51 57.44 0.54
C GLU A 61 -25.34 58.59 -0.04
N LYS A 62 -26.26 59.11 0.77
CA LYS A 62 -27.08 60.27 0.40
C LYS A 62 -26.23 61.48 -0.02
N ASP A 63 -26.72 62.23 -1.01
CA ASP A 63 -26.14 63.48 -1.53
C ASP A 63 -24.70 63.33 -2.10
N THR A 64 -24.25 62.10 -2.29
CA THR A 64 -22.94 61.76 -2.87
C THR A 64 -23.06 61.34 -4.34
N GLU A 65 -22.10 61.76 -5.15
CA GLU A 65 -22.01 61.50 -6.59
C GLU A 65 -21.00 60.38 -6.85
N TYR A 66 -21.45 59.31 -7.52
CA TYR A 66 -20.66 58.12 -7.81
C TYR A 66 -20.51 57.94 -9.32
N GLU A 67 -19.28 57.74 -9.79
CA GLU A 67 -18.96 57.46 -11.19
C GLU A 67 -18.65 55.97 -11.37
N ILE A 68 -19.41 55.28 -12.23
CA ILE A 68 -19.13 53.89 -12.61
C ILE A 68 -18.41 53.86 -13.96
N TYR A 69 -17.19 53.31 -13.94
CA TYR A 69 -16.38 52.99 -15.11
C TYR A 69 -16.44 51.49 -15.39
N LEU A 70 -16.54 51.09 -16.66
CA LEU A 70 -16.59 49.68 -17.06
C LEU A 70 -15.67 49.45 -18.25
N ASP A 71 -14.76 48.49 -18.10
CA ASP A 71 -13.84 48.04 -19.13
C ASP A 71 -14.26 46.64 -19.60
N MET A 72 -14.43 46.47 -20.91
CA MET A 72 -14.91 45.23 -21.52
C MET A 72 -14.19 45.01 -22.86
N ASP A 73 -13.82 43.76 -23.15
CA ASP A 73 -13.20 43.43 -24.43
C ASP A 73 -14.22 43.52 -25.58
N ALA A 74 -14.19 44.66 -26.27
CA ALA A 74 -15.03 45.01 -27.41
C ALA A 74 -14.91 44.05 -28.62
N LYS A 75 -14.01 43.07 -28.60
CA LYS A 75 -13.96 41.99 -29.61
C LYS A 75 -15.02 40.91 -29.39
N THR A 76 -15.55 40.78 -28.18
CA THR A 76 -16.40 39.63 -27.78
C THR A 76 -17.88 40.00 -27.67
N PHE A 77 -18.18 41.27 -27.41
CA PHE A 77 -19.49 41.77 -27.06
C PHE A 77 -19.83 43.00 -27.92
N THR A 78 -20.99 42.98 -28.60
CA THR A 78 -21.60 44.18 -29.19
C THR A 78 -22.88 44.53 -28.44
N ASP A 79 -23.41 45.73 -28.68
CA ASP A 79 -24.76 46.14 -28.22
C ASP A 79 -25.01 45.82 -26.74
N THR A 80 -24.08 46.27 -25.88
CA THR A 80 -24.10 45.96 -24.44
C THR A 80 -24.70 47.11 -23.63
N TYR A 81 -25.53 46.72 -22.67
CA TYR A 81 -26.29 47.60 -21.80
C TYR A 81 -26.13 47.16 -20.34
N ILE A 82 -26.23 48.12 -19.43
CA ILE A 82 -26.17 47.89 -17.99
C ILE A 82 -27.56 48.09 -17.41
N GLY A 83 -28.06 47.07 -16.73
CA GLY A 83 -29.23 47.19 -15.88
C GLY A 83 -28.84 47.69 -14.50
N LEU A 84 -29.38 48.83 -14.11
CA LEU A 84 -29.25 49.38 -12.76
C LEU A 84 -30.56 49.18 -12.01
N SER A 85 -30.53 48.49 -10.88
CA SER A 85 -31.72 48.30 -10.04
C SER A 85 -31.44 48.61 -8.58
N ILE A 86 -32.44 49.18 -7.92
CA ILE A 86 -32.35 49.80 -6.61
C ILE A 86 -33.24 49.02 -5.64
N ASP A 87 -32.68 48.59 -4.52
CA ASP A 87 -33.40 47.90 -3.45
C ASP A 87 -34.22 48.92 -2.62
N LYS A 88 -33.66 50.11 -2.35
CA LYS A 88 -34.26 51.21 -1.55
C LYS A 88 -33.73 52.57 -1.97
N GLY A 89 -34.53 53.62 -1.84
CA GLY A 89 -34.18 55.00 -2.20
C GLY A 89 -34.42 55.34 -3.67
N ASN A 90 -34.24 56.61 -4.07
CA ASN A 90 -34.24 56.99 -5.49
C ASN A 90 -32.82 57.34 -5.93
N ILE A 91 -32.42 56.87 -7.10
CA ILE A 91 -31.21 57.36 -7.78
C ILE A 91 -31.59 58.28 -8.94
N GLN A 92 -30.71 59.23 -9.23
CA GLN A 92 -30.71 60.00 -10.46
C GLN A 92 -29.45 59.66 -11.25
N ILE A 93 -29.62 59.32 -12.51
CA ILE A 93 -28.55 59.11 -13.49
C ILE A 93 -28.44 60.37 -14.38
N ASP A 94 -27.31 60.57 -15.06
CA ASP A 94 -27.12 61.67 -16.01
C ASP A 94 -28.10 61.59 -17.20
N GLY A 95 -29.21 62.32 -17.06
CA GLY A 95 -30.40 62.19 -17.91
C GLY A 95 -31.50 61.42 -17.16
N LYS A 96 -32.64 62.08 -16.90
CA LYS A 96 -33.70 61.55 -16.03
C LYS A 96 -34.24 60.19 -16.49
N ASP A 97 -34.01 59.18 -15.67
CA ASP A 97 -34.88 58.00 -15.53
C ASP A 97 -34.79 57.47 -14.09
N THR A 98 -35.84 56.80 -13.63
CA THR A 98 -36.01 56.22 -12.29
C THR A 98 -36.40 54.73 -12.31
N ASN A 99 -36.54 54.12 -13.49
CA ASN A 99 -37.36 52.91 -13.66
C ASN A 99 -36.56 51.62 -14.02
N ASN A 100 -35.55 51.26 -13.22
CA ASN A 100 -34.76 50.02 -13.37
C ASN A 100 -34.26 49.77 -14.82
N THR A 101 -33.82 50.81 -15.51
CA THR A 101 -33.65 50.80 -16.98
C THR A 101 -32.30 50.25 -17.42
N LEU A 102 -32.25 49.66 -18.63
CA LEU A 102 -30.99 49.36 -19.30
C LEU A 102 -30.38 50.63 -19.91
N VAL A 103 -29.16 50.98 -19.51
CA VAL A 103 -28.41 52.13 -20.05
C VAL A 103 -27.38 51.61 -21.06
N PRO A 104 -27.31 52.14 -22.31
CA PRO A 104 -26.33 51.72 -23.30
C PRO A 104 -24.91 52.13 -22.88
N ILE A 105 -23.96 51.21 -23.04
CA ILE A 105 -22.54 51.51 -22.75
C ILE A 105 -21.95 52.32 -23.90
N SER A 106 -21.45 53.52 -23.59
CA SER A 106 -20.54 54.25 -24.47
C SER A 106 -19.12 54.13 -23.92
N ASN A 107 -18.16 53.69 -24.74
CA ASN A 107 -16.77 53.41 -24.34
C ASN A 107 -15.95 54.66 -23.95
N SER A 108 -16.61 55.75 -23.53
CA SER A 108 -16.03 57.11 -23.49
C SER A 108 -16.42 57.97 -22.29
N LYS A 109 -17.43 57.58 -21.50
CA LYS A 109 -17.91 58.38 -20.36
C LYS A 109 -18.33 57.47 -19.20
N PRO A 110 -17.96 57.81 -17.94
CA PRO A 110 -18.53 57.14 -16.78
C PRO A 110 -20.05 57.35 -16.72
N ILE A 111 -20.75 56.42 -16.07
CA ILE A 111 -22.15 56.62 -15.70
C ILE A 111 -22.18 57.22 -14.30
N THR A 112 -22.63 58.47 -14.23
CA THR A 112 -22.81 59.22 -12.99
C THR A 112 -24.12 58.82 -12.33
N ILE A 113 -24.06 58.50 -11.04
CA ILE A 113 -25.21 58.12 -10.21
C ILE A 113 -25.21 58.94 -8.92
N LYS A 114 -26.33 59.60 -8.64
CA LYS A 114 -26.61 60.32 -7.40
C LYS A 114 -27.74 59.63 -6.64
N SER A 115 -27.67 59.60 -5.32
CA SER A 115 -28.72 59.04 -4.47
C SER A 115 -29.33 60.07 -3.53
N ASP A 116 -30.65 60.08 -3.40
CA ASP A 116 -31.38 60.98 -2.49
C ASP A 116 -31.47 60.48 -1.04
N SER A 117 -31.01 59.25 -0.82
CA SER A 117 -31.07 58.47 0.42
C SER A 117 -30.04 57.32 0.36
N ASP A 118 -29.82 56.60 1.46
CA ASP A 118 -28.84 55.51 1.48
C ASP A 118 -29.34 54.30 0.67
N ALA A 119 -28.98 54.27 -0.62
CA ALA A 119 -29.54 53.36 -1.60
C ALA A 119 -28.64 52.15 -1.85
N ASN A 120 -29.26 51.02 -2.16
CA ASN A 120 -28.55 49.78 -2.48
C ASN A 120 -28.68 49.48 -3.98
N LEU A 121 -27.61 49.76 -4.73
CA LEU A 121 -27.54 49.60 -6.18
C LEU A 121 -27.03 48.20 -6.54
N THR A 122 -27.77 47.51 -7.41
CA THR A 122 -27.38 46.22 -8.02
C THR A 122 -27.17 46.41 -9.52
N VAL A 123 -26.05 45.90 -10.03
CA VAL A 123 -25.67 46.01 -11.44
C VAL A 123 -25.89 44.67 -12.15
N SER A 124 -26.63 44.68 -13.27
CA SER A 124 -26.84 43.56 -14.19
C SER A 124 -26.29 43.91 -15.57
N VAL A 125 -25.89 42.92 -16.37
CA VAL A 125 -25.30 43.14 -17.71
C VAL A 125 -26.09 42.39 -18.77
N PHE A 126 -26.60 43.11 -19.76
CA PHE A 126 -27.26 42.54 -20.94
C PHE A 126 -26.39 42.81 -22.17
N THR A 127 -26.04 41.77 -22.93
CA THR A 127 -25.07 41.88 -24.04
C THR A 127 -25.42 40.97 -25.21
N TYR A 128 -25.03 41.38 -26.42
CA TYR A 128 -25.06 40.51 -27.59
C TYR A 128 -23.69 39.86 -27.82
N ASN A 129 -23.61 38.54 -27.66
CA ASN A 129 -22.39 37.79 -27.95
C ASN A 129 -22.38 37.32 -29.42
N LYS A 130 -21.64 38.08 -30.23
CA LYS A 130 -21.53 37.85 -31.68
C LYS A 130 -20.82 36.54 -32.05
N SER A 131 -20.01 35.96 -31.16
CA SER A 131 -19.31 34.69 -31.43
C SER A 131 -20.23 33.47 -31.38
N ILE A 132 -21.32 33.54 -30.61
CA ILE A 132 -22.33 32.47 -30.50
C ILE A 132 -23.70 32.86 -31.07
N ASN A 133 -23.86 34.11 -31.53
CA ASN A 133 -25.09 34.68 -32.08
C ASN A 133 -26.28 34.51 -31.12
N LYS A 134 -26.10 35.02 -29.89
CA LYS A 134 -27.08 34.97 -28.80
C LYS A 134 -27.00 36.22 -27.92
N GLU A 135 -28.15 36.56 -27.34
CA GLU A 135 -28.26 37.55 -26.27
C GLU A 135 -27.94 36.89 -24.93
N ILE A 136 -27.24 37.60 -24.04
CA ILE A 136 -26.89 37.08 -22.70
C ILE A 136 -27.23 38.12 -21.64
N LEU A 137 -28.03 37.73 -20.65
CA LEU A 137 -28.30 38.49 -19.43
C LEU A 137 -27.59 37.85 -18.24
N TYR A 138 -26.69 38.59 -17.61
CA TYR A 138 -26.07 38.26 -16.33
C TYR A 138 -26.75 39.06 -15.22
N THR A 139 -27.41 38.39 -14.27
CA THR A 139 -28.12 39.08 -13.18
C THR A 139 -28.19 38.28 -11.88
N SER A 140 -28.26 39.00 -10.76
CA SER A 140 -28.64 38.49 -9.44
C SER A 140 -29.91 39.18 -8.90
N ASN A 141 -30.66 39.85 -9.78
CA ASN A 141 -31.79 40.69 -9.41
C ASN A 141 -33.07 40.19 -10.09
N PHE A 142 -34.09 39.89 -9.29
CA PHE A 142 -35.36 39.37 -9.77
C PHE A 142 -36.07 40.32 -10.74
N ASN A 143 -36.00 41.64 -10.51
CA ASN A 143 -36.72 42.63 -11.33
C ASN A 143 -36.17 42.71 -12.77
N PHE A 144 -34.87 42.46 -12.97
CA PHE A 144 -34.31 42.30 -14.31
C PHE A 144 -34.62 40.95 -14.94
N LEU A 145 -34.73 39.90 -14.13
CA LEU A 145 -35.14 38.58 -14.59
C LEU A 145 -36.64 38.55 -14.99
N SER A 146 -37.49 39.39 -14.39
CA SER A 146 -38.91 39.51 -14.76
C SER A 146 -39.18 40.52 -15.89
N SER A 147 -38.33 41.53 -16.10
CA SER A 147 -38.44 42.52 -17.19
C SER A 147 -37.89 42.07 -18.55
N ILE A 148 -37.37 40.83 -18.66
CA ILE A 148 -36.91 40.19 -19.92
C ILE A 148 -37.92 40.33 -21.06
N ASN A 149 -39.22 40.42 -20.74
CA ASN A 149 -40.30 40.54 -21.69
C ASN A 149 -40.20 41.75 -22.64
N ASP A 150 -39.50 42.82 -22.24
CA ASP A 150 -39.62 44.13 -22.89
C ASP A 150 -38.41 44.53 -23.76
N PHE A 151 -37.30 43.76 -23.76
CA PHE A 151 -35.98 44.33 -24.08
C PHE A 151 -35.23 43.85 -25.34
N SER A 152 -35.80 43.01 -26.21
CA SER A 152 -35.04 42.59 -27.41
C SER A 152 -35.86 42.22 -28.65
N ASN A 153 -35.20 42.34 -29.81
CA ASN A 153 -35.74 41.94 -31.10
C ASN A 153 -36.08 40.44 -31.09
N GLU A 154 -37.25 40.08 -31.61
CA GLU A 154 -37.89 38.76 -31.48
C GLU A 154 -37.19 37.56 -32.16
N LYS A 155 -35.91 37.69 -32.58
CA LYS A 155 -35.25 36.75 -33.52
C LYS A 155 -34.15 35.88 -32.92
N GLU A 156 -33.63 36.24 -31.75
CA GLU A 156 -32.39 35.67 -31.18
C GLU A 156 -32.68 34.85 -29.90
N ASP A 157 -31.82 33.86 -29.63
CA ASP A 157 -31.91 33.04 -28.41
C ASP A 157 -31.23 33.73 -27.23
N LEU A 158 -31.91 33.67 -26.09
CA LEU A 158 -31.47 34.31 -24.86
C LEU A 158 -30.76 33.31 -23.95
N ILE A 159 -29.62 33.69 -23.40
CA ILE A 159 -28.94 32.99 -22.31
C ILE A 159 -29.15 33.82 -21.05
N LEU A 160 -29.71 33.20 -20.03
CA LEU A 160 -29.94 33.79 -18.72
C LEU A 160 -28.97 33.19 -17.73
N VAL A 161 -28.08 33.99 -17.16
CA VAL A 161 -27.02 33.54 -16.25
C VAL A 161 -27.22 34.20 -14.90
N LEU A 162 -27.46 33.39 -13.87
CA LEU A 162 -27.43 33.90 -12.51
C LEU A 162 -26.01 34.25 -12.08
N THR A 163 -25.84 35.37 -11.39
CA THR A 163 -24.57 35.81 -10.81
C THR A 163 -24.65 36.01 -9.29
N GLY A 164 -25.74 35.56 -8.67
CA GLY A 164 -25.98 35.58 -7.23
C GLY A 164 -27.22 34.79 -6.85
N ASP A 165 -27.33 34.41 -5.57
CA ASP A 165 -28.55 33.78 -5.03
C ASP A 165 -29.72 34.78 -5.09
N ILE A 166 -30.82 34.40 -5.75
CA ILE A 166 -32.05 35.20 -5.82
C ILE A 166 -33.06 34.68 -4.81
N LYS A 167 -33.64 35.57 -4.00
CA LYS A 167 -34.79 35.30 -3.14
C LYS A 167 -35.88 36.33 -3.40
N THR A 168 -37.10 35.88 -3.68
CA THR A 168 -38.26 36.73 -4.02
C THR A 168 -39.56 36.16 -3.44
N THR A 169 -40.62 36.97 -3.46
CA THR A 169 -41.99 36.54 -3.15
C THR A 169 -42.94 36.76 -4.34
N GLU A 170 -42.39 36.80 -5.55
CA GLU A 170 -43.09 37.09 -6.81
C GLU A 170 -42.91 35.96 -7.85
N THR A 171 -43.87 35.88 -8.78
CA THR A 171 -43.91 34.87 -9.86
C THR A 171 -42.93 35.23 -10.97
N LEU A 172 -42.04 34.30 -11.34
CA LEU A 172 -41.23 34.48 -12.54
C LEU A 172 -41.99 34.00 -13.78
N ILE A 173 -42.03 34.81 -14.85
CA ILE A 173 -42.67 34.43 -16.12
C ILE A 173 -41.69 34.65 -17.28
N ILE A 174 -41.26 33.55 -17.90
CA ILE A 174 -40.39 33.51 -19.08
C ILE A 174 -41.25 33.34 -20.33
N LYS A 175 -41.32 34.37 -21.19
CA LYS A 175 -42.16 34.39 -22.41
C LYS A 175 -41.42 34.23 -23.73
N ARG A 176 -40.19 33.71 -23.72
CA ARG A 176 -39.42 33.38 -24.94
C ARG A 176 -38.45 32.22 -24.71
N PRO A 177 -37.97 31.55 -25.79
CA PRO A 177 -36.93 30.53 -25.67
C PRO A 177 -35.66 31.08 -25.02
N CYS A 178 -35.14 30.36 -24.03
CA CYS A 178 -33.87 30.68 -23.42
C CYS A 178 -33.18 29.47 -22.79
N GLU A 179 -31.89 29.63 -22.52
CA GLU A 179 -31.10 28.74 -21.67
C GLU A 179 -30.87 29.41 -20.31
N PHE A 180 -31.38 28.82 -19.23
CA PHE A 180 -31.28 29.37 -17.87
C PHE A 180 -30.22 28.63 -17.05
N PHE A 181 -29.11 29.31 -16.80
CA PHE A 181 -27.95 28.84 -16.06
C PHE A 181 -27.96 29.35 -14.61
N LEU A 182 -28.04 28.43 -13.65
CA LEU A 182 -27.92 28.77 -12.23
C LEU A 182 -26.48 29.11 -11.80
N ASN A 183 -25.47 28.63 -12.55
CA ASN A 183 -24.08 29.11 -12.47
C ASN A 183 -23.45 29.10 -11.05
N GLY A 184 -23.86 28.14 -10.20
CA GLY A 184 -23.41 28.01 -8.81
C GLY A 184 -24.30 28.70 -7.76
N PHE A 185 -25.42 29.30 -8.16
CA PHE A 185 -26.35 30.05 -7.29
C PHE A 185 -27.75 29.40 -7.21
N ASN A 186 -28.49 29.76 -6.17
CA ASN A 186 -29.87 29.30 -5.94
C ASN A 186 -30.90 30.33 -6.46
N PHE A 187 -32.07 29.84 -6.83
CA PHE A 187 -33.26 30.67 -7.05
C PHE A 187 -34.37 30.21 -6.09
N GLU A 188 -34.84 31.11 -5.21
CA GLU A 188 -35.93 30.84 -4.28
C GLU A 188 -37.08 31.85 -4.47
N SER A 189 -38.29 31.38 -4.76
CA SER A 189 -39.53 32.15 -4.70
C SER A 189 -40.57 31.44 -3.83
N THR A 190 -41.42 32.21 -3.15
CA THR A 190 -42.65 31.69 -2.52
C THR A 190 -43.82 31.60 -3.51
N GLN A 191 -43.63 31.96 -4.78
CA GLN A 191 -44.61 31.91 -5.87
C GLN A 191 -44.12 30.99 -6.99
N ASP A 192 -44.82 31.01 -8.13
CA ASP A 192 -44.63 30.06 -9.23
C ASP A 192 -43.50 30.46 -10.18
N PHE A 193 -42.94 29.46 -10.88
CA PHE A 193 -42.09 29.62 -12.05
C PHE A 193 -42.90 29.23 -13.28
N ILE A 194 -43.09 30.17 -14.21
CA ILE A 194 -43.91 29.98 -15.41
C ILE A 194 -43.04 30.16 -16.66
N VAL A 195 -43.13 29.21 -17.58
CA VAL A 195 -42.55 29.27 -18.93
C VAL A 195 -43.70 29.19 -19.92
N ASP A 196 -44.00 30.29 -20.61
CA ASP A 196 -45.21 30.42 -21.42
C ASP A 196 -44.91 31.16 -22.73
N PHE A 197 -44.56 30.39 -23.77
CA PHE A 197 -44.16 30.91 -25.08
C PHE A 197 -44.41 29.88 -26.20
N GLU A 198 -44.63 30.36 -27.43
CA GLU A 198 -44.73 29.50 -28.61
C GLU A 198 -43.47 29.62 -29.47
N SER A 199 -42.71 28.52 -29.58
CA SER A 199 -41.53 28.43 -30.43
C SER A 199 -41.18 26.97 -30.71
N THR A 200 -40.40 26.71 -31.77
CA THR A 200 -39.77 25.41 -32.06
C THR A 200 -38.41 25.22 -31.38
N LYS A 201 -37.84 26.30 -30.82
CA LYS A 201 -36.55 26.28 -30.11
C LYS A 201 -36.72 25.85 -28.66
N PRO A 202 -35.73 25.18 -28.05
CA PRO A 202 -35.89 24.61 -26.72
C PRO A 202 -35.87 25.65 -25.58
N PHE A 203 -36.45 25.28 -24.45
CA PHE A 203 -36.14 25.88 -23.14
C PHE A 203 -35.23 24.93 -22.37
N ILE A 204 -34.08 25.41 -21.89
CA ILE A 204 -33.09 24.57 -21.22
C ILE A 204 -32.78 25.15 -19.84
N ILE A 205 -32.96 24.37 -18.78
CA ILE A 205 -32.45 24.72 -17.44
C ILE A 205 -31.14 23.97 -17.20
N HIS A 206 -30.05 24.73 -17.06
CA HIS A 206 -28.73 24.22 -16.72
C HIS A 206 -28.46 24.41 -15.22
N MET A 207 -28.29 23.30 -14.50
CA MET A 207 -28.09 23.29 -13.04
C MET A 207 -26.75 22.65 -12.69
N ARG A 208 -25.92 23.40 -11.95
CA ARG A 208 -24.61 22.95 -11.47
C ARG A 208 -24.61 22.90 -9.94
N ASP A 209 -23.84 21.95 -9.40
CA ASP A 209 -23.68 21.68 -7.97
C ASP A 209 -24.99 21.38 -7.22
N LYS A 210 -24.94 21.32 -5.87
CA LYS A 210 -26.10 21.04 -4.99
C LYS A 210 -27.10 22.22 -4.90
N LYS A 211 -27.29 22.99 -5.98
CA LYS A 211 -28.05 24.25 -6.00
C LYS A 211 -29.46 24.06 -6.57
N GLN A 212 -30.44 24.73 -5.98
CA GLN A 212 -31.87 24.41 -6.18
C GLN A 212 -32.68 25.58 -6.75
N ILE A 213 -33.71 25.25 -7.52
CA ILE A 213 -34.83 26.15 -7.83
C ILE A 213 -35.97 25.80 -6.85
N ARG A 214 -36.22 26.66 -5.86
CA ARG A 214 -37.32 26.48 -4.89
C ARG A 214 -38.45 27.43 -5.25
N VAL A 215 -39.57 26.90 -5.70
CA VAL A 215 -40.77 27.66 -6.12
C VAL A 215 -42.03 26.93 -5.67
N ASN A 216 -43.17 27.64 -5.65
CA ASN A 216 -44.47 27.09 -5.24
C ASN A 216 -45.10 26.16 -6.29
N ALA A 217 -44.89 26.43 -7.57
CA ALA A 217 -45.24 25.55 -8.68
C ALA A 217 -44.30 25.78 -9.87
N PHE A 218 -44.15 24.76 -10.72
CA PHE A 218 -43.47 24.90 -12.01
C PHE A 218 -44.44 24.59 -13.15
N TYR A 219 -44.71 25.60 -13.98
CA TYR A 219 -45.63 25.50 -15.11
C TYR A 219 -44.90 25.80 -16.41
N ALA A 220 -44.97 24.88 -17.37
CA ALA A 220 -44.49 25.11 -18.72
C ALA A 220 -45.60 24.85 -19.75
N ASN A 221 -45.92 25.86 -20.54
CA ASN A 221 -46.94 25.85 -21.60
C ASN A 221 -46.29 26.27 -22.93
N THR A 222 -45.40 25.43 -23.44
CA THR A 222 -44.60 25.67 -24.65
C THR A 222 -44.81 24.56 -25.69
N PRO A 223 -46.05 24.32 -26.17
CA PRO A 223 -46.45 23.07 -26.84
C PRO A 223 -45.63 22.68 -28.08
N ASN A 224 -44.95 23.63 -28.73
CA ASN A 224 -44.14 23.41 -29.93
C ASN A 224 -42.63 23.28 -29.64
N SER A 225 -42.21 23.52 -28.40
CA SER A 225 -40.82 23.61 -27.92
C SER A 225 -40.40 22.32 -27.21
N ASP A 226 -39.11 22.01 -27.22
CA ASP A 226 -38.51 20.92 -26.44
C ASP A 226 -38.00 21.48 -25.10
N ILE A 227 -38.27 20.80 -23.97
CA ILE A 227 -37.81 21.22 -22.64
C ILE A 227 -36.71 20.28 -22.17
N THR A 228 -35.58 20.85 -21.75
CA THR A 228 -34.45 20.12 -21.16
C THR A 228 -34.16 20.64 -19.75
N ILE A 229 -34.02 19.75 -18.78
CA ILE A 229 -33.76 20.09 -17.37
C ILE A 229 -32.65 19.19 -16.82
N ASP A 230 -31.55 19.81 -16.37
CA ASP A 230 -30.47 19.16 -15.63
C ASP A 230 -30.95 18.63 -14.26
N LYS A 231 -30.29 17.63 -13.69
CA LYS A 231 -30.79 16.90 -12.51
C LYS A 231 -30.39 17.51 -11.16
N ILE A 232 -31.09 18.54 -10.68
CA ILE A 232 -31.20 18.91 -9.24
C ILE A 232 -32.64 19.33 -8.89
N PHE A 233 -33.02 19.16 -7.62
CA PHE A 233 -34.37 19.29 -7.06
C PHE A 233 -35.04 20.66 -7.18
N PHE A 234 -36.30 20.62 -7.63
CA PHE A 234 -37.37 21.49 -7.12
C PHE A 234 -37.86 20.96 -5.74
N LYS A 235 -38.53 21.79 -4.94
CA LYS A 235 -39.06 21.42 -3.59
C LYS A 235 -40.02 20.21 -3.67
N ASP A 236 -40.20 19.47 -2.57
CA ASP A 236 -40.93 18.20 -2.58
C ASP A 236 -42.48 18.28 -2.72
N GLU A 237 -43.12 19.43 -2.47
CA GLU A 237 -44.60 19.59 -2.47
C GLU A 237 -45.26 20.64 -3.43
N PRO A 238 -44.73 20.96 -4.64
CA PRO A 238 -45.41 21.86 -5.57
C PRO A 238 -46.26 21.11 -6.63
N GLU A 239 -47.18 21.82 -7.30
CA GLU A 239 -47.80 21.32 -8.53
C GLU A 239 -46.84 21.51 -9.72
N TYR A 240 -46.67 20.46 -10.54
CA TYR A 240 -45.90 20.50 -11.79
C TYR A 240 -46.84 20.32 -12.97
N ALA A 241 -46.81 21.20 -13.97
CA ALA A 241 -47.48 20.91 -15.24
C ALA A 241 -46.59 21.28 -16.42
N VAL A 242 -46.45 20.34 -17.36
CA VAL A 242 -45.64 20.52 -18.56
C VAL A 242 -46.47 20.17 -19.80
N ARG A 243 -46.46 21.10 -20.74
CA ARG A 243 -47.01 20.96 -22.09
C ARG A 243 -45.96 21.45 -23.06
N ALA A 244 -45.23 20.51 -23.64
CA ALA A 244 -44.12 20.72 -24.55
C ALA A 244 -44.14 19.64 -25.63
N LYS A 245 -43.38 19.84 -26.72
CA LYS A 245 -43.21 18.85 -27.79
C LYS A 245 -42.45 17.62 -27.29
N THR A 246 -41.36 17.85 -26.53
CA THR A 246 -40.67 16.83 -25.74
C THR A 246 -40.22 17.37 -24.38
N LEU A 247 -39.97 16.46 -23.44
CA LEU A 247 -39.30 16.69 -22.15
C LEU A 247 -38.10 15.74 -22.07
N ASN A 248 -36.89 16.26 -21.88
CA ASN A 248 -35.62 15.53 -21.93
C ASN A 248 -35.53 14.54 -23.13
N GLY A 249 -35.99 14.97 -24.31
CA GLY A 249 -35.97 14.18 -25.55
C GLY A 249 -37.16 13.22 -25.74
N LYS A 250 -38.04 13.05 -24.76
CA LYS A 250 -39.23 12.18 -24.84
C LYS A 250 -40.49 12.99 -25.17
N SER A 251 -41.26 12.58 -26.19
CA SER A 251 -42.52 13.26 -26.50
C SER A 251 -43.54 13.09 -25.37
N ILE A 252 -44.17 14.18 -24.97
CA ILE A 252 -45.22 14.22 -23.95
C ILE A 252 -46.54 14.67 -24.58
N GLY A 253 -47.66 14.13 -24.09
CA GLY A 253 -48.98 14.37 -24.67
C GLY A 253 -49.45 15.83 -24.54
N THR A 254 -50.55 16.17 -25.22
CA THR A 254 -51.07 17.54 -25.43
C THR A 254 -51.28 18.41 -24.19
N LYS A 255 -51.28 17.83 -22.98
CA LYS A 255 -50.99 18.47 -21.68
C LYS A 255 -50.70 17.39 -20.63
N THR A 256 -49.56 17.45 -19.94
CA THR A 256 -49.23 16.53 -18.83
C THR A 256 -49.18 17.31 -17.51
N THR A 257 -50.21 17.15 -16.67
CA THR A 257 -50.24 17.70 -15.31
C THR A 257 -49.86 16.62 -14.31
N VAL A 258 -48.86 16.90 -13.47
CA VAL A 258 -48.27 15.97 -12.51
C VAL A 258 -48.34 16.57 -11.11
N LYS A 259 -49.27 16.06 -10.29
CA LYS A 259 -49.55 16.57 -8.94
C LYS A 259 -48.58 16.03 -7.85
N SER A 260 -47.38 15.60 -8.24
CA SER A 260 -46.34 15.12 -7.30
C SER A 260 -44.95 15.16 -7.93
N ALA A 261 -43.93 15.53 -7.13
CA ALA A 261 -42.53 15.57 -7.57
C ALA A 261 -42.05 14.19 -8.07
N GLU A 262 -42.38 13.12 -7.35
CA GLU A 262 -42.01 11.74 -7.68
C GLU A 262 -42.37 11.36 -9.12
N LYS A 263 -43.62 11.61 -9.53
CA LYS A 263 -44.10 11.24 -10.86
C LYS A 263 -43.60 12.18 -11.95
N PHE A 264 -43.14 13.38 -11.59
CA PHE A 264 -42.44 14.28 -12.51
C PHE A 264 -41.02 13.78 -12.76
N LEU A 265 -40.32 13.34 -11.72
CA LEU A 265 -38.99 12.72 -11.81
C LEU A 265 -39.00 11.39 -12.58
N GLN A 266 -40.04 10.56 -12.45
CA GLN A 266 -40.21 9.32 -13.24
C GLN A 266 -40.25 9.58 -14.76
N LEU A 267 -40.77 10.73 -15.21
CA LEU A 267 -40.77 11.08 -16.63
C LEU A 267 -39.35 11.37 -17.18
N LEU A 268 -38.36 11.57 -16.31
CA LEU A 268 -37.00 11.99 -16.65
C LEU A 268 -35.95 10.87 -16.70
N ASP A 269 -36.23 9.62 -16.24
CA ASP A 269 -35.14 8.68 -15.89
C ASP A 269 -35.31 7.18 -16.24
N ASP A 270 -36.33 6.78 -17.00
CA ASP A 270 -36.79 5.37 -17.01
C ASP A 270 -36.05 4.35 -17.90
N ASN A 271 -34.89 4.63 -18.52
CA ASN A 271 -34.07 3.60 -19.23
C ASN A 271 -32.59 3.99 -19.52
N HIS A 272 -31.66 3.03 -19.32
CA HIS A 272 -30.34 2.80 -20.01
C HIS A 272 -29.03 2.59 -19.20
N TYR A 273 -29.04 2.22 -17.92
CA TYR A 273 -27.81 1.70 -17.26
C TYR A 273 -28.13 0.56 -16.28
N PRO A 274 -27.17 -0.35 -15.97
CA PRO A 274 -27.33 -1.31 -14.88
C PRO A 274 -27.67 -0.59 -13.57
N TYR A 275 -28.34 -1.30 -12.65
CA TYR A 275 -28.55 -0.84 -11.27
C TYR A 275 -27.24 -0.87 -10.46
N LEU A 276 -26.30 -0.01 -10.84
CA LEU A 276 -25.23 0.44 -9.98
C LEU A 276 -25.90 1.18 -8.82
N TYR A 277 -25.82 0.62 -7.62
CA TYR A 277 -26.39 1.27 -6.45
C TYR A 277 -25.67 2.61 -6.21
N PRO A 278 -26.33 3.63 -5.63
CA PRO A 278 -25.74 4.98 -5.44
C PRO A 278 -24.43 5.01 -4.66
N ASP A 279 -24.11 3.93 -3.96
CA ASP A 279 -22.96 3.64 -3.10
C ASP A 279 -21.95 2.64 -3.73
N THR A 280 -22.08 2.32 -5.03
CA THR A 280 -21.09 1.51 -5.78
C THR A 280 -19.68 2.07 -5.54
N THR A 281 -18.77 1.22 -5.04
CA THR A 281 -17.42 1.63 -4.64
C THR A 281 -16.37 0.85 -5.42
N ILE A 282 -15.34 1.54 -5.92
CA ILE A 282 -14.16 0.95 -6.55
C ILE A 282 -12.94 1.58 -5.88
N SER A 283 -12.11 0.78 -5.25
CA SER A 283 -10.97 1.23 -4.44
C SER A 283 -9.65 0.74 -5.04
N VAL A 284 -8.63 1.60 -5.02
CA VAL A 284 -7.28 1.30 -5.52
C VAL A 284 -6.25 1.79 -4.50
N GLY A 285 -5.73 0.88 -3.68
CA GLY A 285 -4.71 1.13 -2.66
C GLY A 285 -5.19 1.85 -1.39
N ASN A 286 -4.33 1.83 -0.36
CA ASN A 286 -4.54 2.54 0.90
C ASN A 286 -3.95 3.96 0.82
N PHE A 287 -4.67 4.92 0.23
CA PHE A 287 -4.20 6.31 0.16
C PHE A 287 -4.76 7.18 1.29
N ILE A 288 -3.85 7.72 2.12
CA ILE A 288 -4.14 8.79 3.08
C ILE A 288 -3.84 10.14 2.40
N LEU A 289 -4.80 11.06 2.42
CA LEU A 289 -4.59 12.44 1.99
C LEU A 289 -3.84 13.23 3.07
N ASP A 290 -2.63 13.69 2.76
CA ASP A 290 -1.95 14.74 3.53
C ASP A 290 -2.20 16.13 2.89
N ASN A 291 -2.03 17.20 3.68
CA ASN A 291 -2.36 18.57 3.25
C ASN A 291 -1.54 19.07 2.04
N LYS A 292 -0.34 18.53 1.79
CA LYS A 292 0.52 19.00 0.70
C LYS A 292 0.05 18.50 -0.67
N ALA A 293 -0.50 17.28 -0.71
CA ALA A 293 -1.12 16.75 -1.93
C ALA A 293 -2.35 17.59 -2.35
N VAL A 294 -3.13 18.05 -1.37
CA VAL A 294 -4.28 18.95 -1.59
C VAL A 294 -3.82 20.30 -2.13
N GLU A 295 -2.82 20.95 -1.52
CA GLU A 295 -2.29 22.24 -1.99
C GLU A 295 -1.71 22.17 -3.41
N SER A 296 -0.96 21.11 -3.77
CA SER A 296 -0.36 21.00 -5.11
C SER A 296 -1.41 20.81 -6.21
N PHE A 297 -2.46 20.02 -5.93
CA PHE A 297 -3.57 19.80 -6.86
C PHE A 297 -4.37 21.09 -7.14
N TYR A 298 -4.70 21.85 -6.09
CA TYR A 298 -5.42 23.14 -6.21
C TYR A 298 -4.65 24.19 -7.01
N ASN A 299 -3.31 24.19 -6.94
CA ASN A 299 -2.48 25.19 -7.61
C ASN A 299 -2.26 24.95 -9.12
N THR A 300 -2.54 23.74 -9.65
CA THR A 300 -2.13 23.38 -11.03
C THR A 300 -3.28 23.42 -12.05
N PHE A 301 -4.52 23.09 -11.68
CA PHE A 301 -5.60 22.84 -12.66
C PHE A 301 -6.87 23.68 -12.44
N LYS A 302 -6.78 25.01 -12.62
CA LYS A 302 -7.94 25.89 -12.74
C LYS A 302 -8.71 25.67 -14.05
N LYS A 303 -9.50 24.59 -14.16
CA LYS A 303 -10.54 24.39 -15.20
C LYS A 303 -11.47 23.21 -14.88
N GLU A 304 -12.77 23.47 -14.87
CA GLU A 304 -13.83 22.44 -14.81
C GLU A 304 -14.09 21.81 -16.17
N ILE A 305 -14.32 20.50 -16.22
CA ILE A 305 -15.05 19.82 -17.30
C ILE A 305 -16.01 18.82 -16.64
N THR A 306 -17.30 18.99 -16.89
CA THR A 306 -18.35 18.07 -16.43
C THR A 306 -18.77 17.16 -17.59
N VAL A 307 -18.81 15.84 -17.35
CA VAL A 307 -19.40 14.85 -18.26
C VAL A 307 -20.49 14.09 -17.52
N THR A 308 -21.65 13.92 -18.17
CA THR A 308 -22.87 13.36 -17.58
C THR A 308 -22.88 11.82 -17.56
N LYS A 309 -22.29 11.25 -16.49
CA LYS A 309 -22.21 9.81 -16.12
C LYS A 309 -21.36 8.95 -17.09
N PRO A 310 -20.48 8.05 -16.57
CA PRO A 310 -20.87 6.84 -15.80
C PRO A 310 -20.53 6.93 -14.29
N VAL A 311 -20.49 5.79 -13.59
CA VAL A 311 -20.10 5.71 -12.17
C VAL A 311 -18.71 6.31 -11.94
N ARG A 312 -18.60 7.06 -10.85
CA ARG A 312 -17.40 7.82 -10.48
C ARG A 312 -16.29 6.92 -9.97
N LEU A 313 -15.42 6.47 -10.87
CA LEU A 313 -14.04 6.15 -10.52
C LEU A 313 -13.28 7.44 -10.23
N VAL A 314 -12.57 7.49 -9.10
CA VAL A 314 -11.64 8.59 -8.79
C VAL A 314 -10.23 8.06 -8.91
N ILE A 315 -9.59 8.32 -10.06
CA ILE A 315 -8.14 8.33 -10.20
C ILE A 315 -7.79 9.72 -10.71
N ASN A 316 -7.31 10.59 -9.82
CA ASN A 316 -6.75 11.86 -10.24
C ASN A 316 -5.41 11.61 -10.97
N LYS A 317 -5.09 12.43 -11.97
CA LYS A 317 -3.82 12.36 -12.70
C LYS A 317 -2.64 12.28 -11.72
N GLY A 318 -1.82 11.24 -11.85
CA GLY A 318 -0.64 11.03 -11.02
C GLY A 318 -0.78 9.90 -9.99
N PHE A 319 -1.29 8.74 -10.39
CA PHE A 319 -0.85 7.48 -9.78
C PHE A 319 0.32 6.92 -10.61
N GLU A 320 1.56 7.23 -10.20
CA GLU A 320 2.69 6.37 -10.57
C GLU A 320 2.71 5.17 -9.62
N ILE A 321 2.07 4.07 -10.05
CA ILE A 321 2.87 2.85 -10.10
C ILE A 321 3.73 3.04 -11.34
N LYS A 322 5.05 3.10 -11.21
CA LYS A 322 5.93 3.27 -12.37
C LYS A 322 5.59 2.22 -13.41
N ASP A 323 5.42 2.69 -14.65
CA ASP A 323 5.22 1.86 -15.84
C ASP A 323 3.89 1.07 -15.89
N VAL A 324 2.82 1.52 -15.20
CA VAL A 324 1.48 0.88 -15.27
C VAL A 324 0.33 1.86 -15.53
N VAL A 325 -0.52 1.56 -16.52
CA VAL A 325 -1.82 2.21 -16.74
C VAL A 325 -2.96 1.23 -16.48
N LEU A 326 -3.90 1.61 -15.61
CA LEU A 326 -5.13 0.87 -15.31
C LEU A 326 -6.34 1.60 -15.92
N ASN A 327 -7.02 0.97 -16.87
CA ASN A 327 -8.22 1.53 -17.50
C ASN A 327 -9.46 0.74 -17.08
N ILE A 328 -10.36 1.35 -16.32
CA ILE A 328 -11.66 0.75 -15.97
C ILE A 328 -12.78 1.46 -16.73
N GLN A 329 -13.56 0.70 -17.49
CA GLN A 329 -14.67 1.17 -18.32
C GLN A 329 -15.98 0.47 -17.93
N THR A 330 -17.12 1.13 -18.13
CA THR A 330 -18.47 0.52 -18.02
C THR A 330 -19.19 0.65 -19.36
N ASP A 331 -19.71 -0.45 -19.90
CA ASP A 331 -20.61 -0.41 -21.06
C ASP A 331 -22.10 -0.25 -20.67
N GLU A 332 -22.96 -0.04 -21.66
CA GLU A 332 -24.43 0.07 -21.51
C GLU A 332 -25.08 -1.21 -20.95
N LYS A 333 -24.38 -2.35 -21.00
CA LYS A 333 -24.85 -3.65 -20.48
C LYS A 333 -24.47 -3.88 -19.02
N GLY A 334 -23.67 -2.99 -18.44
CA GLY A 334 -23.11 -3.14 -17.09
C GLY A 334 -21.93 -4.07 -17.00
N THR A 335 -21.15 -4.17 -18.07
CA THR A 335 -19.83 -4.80 -18.07
C THR A 335 -18.80 -3.80 -17.57
N LEU A 336 -18.22 -4.04 -16.39
CA LEU A 336 -16.98 -3.44 -15.90
C LEU A 336 -15.81 -4.11 -16.64
N VAL A 337 -15.06 -3.34 -17.44
CA VAL A 337 -13.87 -3.82 -18.14
C VAL A 337 -12.64 -3.18 -17.52
N VAL A 338 -11.83 -3.98 -16.83
CA VAL A 338 -10.52 -3.58 -16.30
C VAL A 338 -9.45 -3.99 -17.30
N ASN A 339 -8.63 -3.04 -17.76
CA ASN A 339 -7.51 -3.31 -18.66
C ASN A 339 -6.21 -2.86 -18.00
N VAL A 340 -5.23 -3.77 -17.98
CA VAL A 340 -3.85 -3.54 -17.54
C VAL A 340 -2.92 -3.57 -18.76
N ASP A 341 -1.91 -2.71 -18.80
CA ASP A 341 -0.89 -2.74 -19.86
C ASP A 341 -0.14 -4.10 -19.87
N GLU A 342 0.20 -4.62 -21.05
CA GLU A 342 0.89 -5.91 -21.21
C GLU A 342 2.31 -5.91 -20.60
N ASN A 343 2.92 -4.73 -20.44
CA ASN A 343 4.29 -4.58 -19.91
C ASN A 343 4.32 -4.17 -18.43
N ALA A 344 3.16 -4.06 -17.78
CA ALA A 344 3.03 -3.58 -16.41
C ALA A 344 3.39 -4.63 -15.35
N ASN A 345 4.35 -4.33 -14.49
CA ASN A 345 4.59 -5.10 -13.26
C ASN A 345 3.53 -4.73 -12.19
N PHE A 346 2.32 -5.25 -12.36
CA PHE A 346 1.13 -4.86 -11.60
C PHE A 346 0.61 -5.96 -10.65
N SER A 347 0.36 -5.61 -9.39
CA SER A 347 -0.29 -6.48 -8.41
C SER A 347 -1.75 -6.06 -8.15
N TYR A 348 -2.70 -6.95 -8.45
CA TYR A 348 -4.13 -6.72 -8.24
C TYR A 348 -4.56 -6.72 -6.76
N HIS A 349 -3.66 -7.05 -5.82
CA HIS A 349 -3.97 -7.18 -4.38
C HIS A 349 -4.44 -5.89 -3.69
N HIS A 350 -4.39 -4.76 -4.40
CA HIS A 350 -4.81 -3.44 -3.94
C HIS A 350 -6.15 -2.97 -4.52
N ILE A 351 -6.85 -3.80 -5.31
CA ILE A 351 -8.12 -3.44 -5.96
C ILE A 351 -9.29 -4.20 -5.36
N SER A 352 -10.37 -3.47 -5.04
CA SER A 352 -11.68 -4.03 -4.70
C SER A 352 -12.81 -3.32 -5.43
N ILE A 353 -13.89 -4.05 -5.72
CA ILE A 353 -15.03 -3.60 -6.54
C ILE A 353 -16.32 -4.03 -5.84
N ASP A 354 -17.24 -3.12 -5.58
CA ASP A 354 -18.59 -3.42 -5.07
C ASP A 354 -19.66 -2.99 -6.07
N ALA A 355 -20.03 -3.91 -6.97
CA ALA A 355 -20.96 -3.71 -8.08
C ALA A 355 -21.76 -5.00 -8.39
N PRO A 356 -22.64 -5.48 -7.47
CA PRO A 356 -23.26 -6.81 -7.52
C PRO A 356 -24.19 -7.07 -8.73
N ASN A 357 -24.57 -6.02 -9.45
CA ASN A 357 -25.40 -6.11 -10.66
C ASN A 357 -24.58 -5.95 -11.96
N CYS A 358 -23.24 -6.00 -11.89
CA CYS A 358 -22.34 -5.82 -13.02
C CYS A 358 -21.53 -7.09 -13.32
N SER A 359 -21.14 -7.25 -14.58
CA SER A 359 -20.22 -8.29 -15.04
C SER A 359 -18.80 -7.74 -15.11
N LEU A 360 -17.80 -8.46 -14.63
CA LEU A 360 -16.39 -8.03 -14.64
C LEU A 360 -15.61 -8.78 -15.73
N LEU A 361 -15.00 -8.03 -16.64
CA LEU A 361 -13.98 -8.53 -17.57
C LEU A 361 -12.64 -7.91 -17.16
N TRP A 362 -11.57 -8.70 -17.21
CA TRP A 362 -10.24 -8.24 -16.85
C TRP A 362 -9.22 -8.69 -17.91
N THR A 363 -8.53 -7.74 -18.53
CA THR A 363 -7.48 -8.01 -19.52
C THR A 363 -6.10 -7.80 -18.90
N ASN A 364 -5.22 -8.77 -19.14
CA ASN A 364 -3.83 -8.87 -18.65
C ASN A 364 -3.68 -8.93 -17.12
N SER A 365 -2.72 -9.74 -16.65
CA SER A 365 -2.44 -9.94 -15.21
C SER A 365 -3.69 -10.18 -14.34
N ALA A 366 -4.64 -10.96 -14.88
CA ALA A 366 -5.97 -11.08 -14.34
C ALA A 366 -6.01 -11.87 -13.01
N PRO A 367 -6.77 -11.42 -11.99
CA PRO A 367 -6.87 -12.11 -10.71
C PRO A 367 -7.49 -13.50 -10.84
N LYS A 368 -7.09 -14.41 -9.94
CA LYS A 368 -7.72 -15.73 -9.80
C LYS A 368 -9.18 -15.60 -9.34
N GLU A 369 -10.03 -16.54 -9.74
CA GLU A 369 -11.48 -16.54 -9.42
C GLU A 369 -11.73 -16.42 -7.90
N ASP A 370 -10.93 -17.09 -7.06
CA ASP A 370 -11.01 -17.00 -5.59
C ASP A 370 -10.69 -15.60 -5.03
N TYR A 371 -9.77 -14.86 -5.66
CA TYR A 371 -9.46 -13.48 -5.27
C TYR A 371 -10.64 -12.56 -5.62
N VAL A 372 -11.22 -12.74 -6.80
CA VAL A 372 -12.41 -11.99 -7.23
C VAL A 372 -13.58 -12.27 -6.29
N ALA A 373 -13.88 -13.54 -5.99
CA ALA A 373 -14.91 -13.94 -5.02
C ALA A 373 -14.76 -13.25 -3.65
N LYS A 374 -13.54 -13.15 -3.13
CA LYS A 374 -13.25 -12.54 -1.83
C LYS A 374 -13.31 -11.01 -1.87
N TYR A 375 -12.72 -10.37 -2.88
CA TYR A 375 -12.46 -8.92 -2.86
C TYR A 375 -13.30 -8.11 -3.86
N MET A 376 -14.15 -8.76 -4.67
CA MET A 376 -14.98 -8.13 -5.69
C MET A 376 -16.42 -8.68 -5.68
N ASN A 377 -17.38 -7.85 -5.29
CA ASN A 377 -18.81 -8.16 -5.34
C ASN A 377 -19.35 -7.86 -6.75
N VAL A 378 -19.31 -8.84 -7.65
CA VAL A 378 -19.77 -8.72 -9.05
C VAL A 378 -20.57 -9.96 -9.47
N GLN A 379 -21.50 -9.81 -10.41
CA GLN A 379 -22.40 -10.90 -10.84
C GLN A 379 -21.64 -11.99 -11.61
N THR A 380 -20.75 -11.59 -12.51
CA THR A 380 -19.93 -12.50 -13.30
C THR A 380 -18.48 -12.00 -13.36
N TYR A 381 -17.55 -12.92 -13.58
CA TYR A 381 -16.14 -12.64 -13.86
C TYR A 381 -15.69 -13.46 -15.07
N GLN A 382 -15.09 -12.80 -16.07
CA GLN A 382 -14.74 -13.42 -17.36
C GLN A 382 -15.92 -14.18 -18.01
N GLY A 383 -17.14 -13.66 -17.83
CA GLY A 383 -18.37 -14.27 -18.34
C GLY A 383 -18.89 -15.48 -17.55
N LYS A 384 -18.20 -15.95 -16.51
CA LYS A 384 -18.70 -16.99 -15.58
C LYS A 384 -19.37 -16.33 -14.38
N PRO A 385 -20.47 -16.86 -13.81
CA PRO A 385 -20.98 -16.40 -12.52
C PRO A 385 -19.88 -16.45 -11.45
N VAL A 386 -19.73 -15.39 -10.65
CA VAL A 386 -18.89 -15.44 -9.44
C VAL A 386 -19.70 -16.20 -8.39
N ASN A 387 -19.69 -17.52 -8.49
CA ASN A 387 -20.55 -18.41 -7.71
C ASN A 387 -20.02 -18.65 -6.29
N SER A 388 -19.45 -17.61 -5.68
CA SER A 388 -19.10 -17.59 -4.28
C SER A 388 -20.34 -17.35 -3.44
N PHE A 389 -20.41 -18.01 -2.29
CA PHE A 389 -21.41 -17.73 -1.24
C PHE A 389 -21.17 -16.36 -0.55
N LEU A 390 -20.35 -15.49 -1.15
CA LEU A 390 -19.87 -14.20 -0.68
C LEU A 390 -20.32 -13.11 -1.65
N GLY A 391 -20.53 -11.90 -1.13
CA GLY A 391 -21.18 -10.80 -1.86
C GLY A 391 -22.69 -10.96 -1.88
N GLY A 392 -23.34 -10.32 -2.86
CA GLY A 392 -24.79 -10.34 -3.02
C GLY A 392 -25.38 -8.97 -3.33
N ASN A 393 -26.66 -8.97 -3.69
CA ASN A 393 -27.37 -7.77 -4.15
C ASN A 393 -28.15 -7.04 -3.03
N GLY A 394 -28.03 -7.50 -1.78
CA GLY A 394 -28.46 -6.75 -0.61
C GLY A 394 -27.68 -5.44 -0.45
N LYS A 395 -28.41 -4.40 -0.04
CA LYS A 395 -27.86 -3.04 0.17
C LYS A 395 -27.23 -2.83 1.54
N GLY A 396 -27.68 -3.57 2.55
CA GLY A 396 -27.09 -3.50 3.89
C GLY A 396 -25.62 -3.87 3.87
N ARG A 397 -24.79 -3.07 4.55
CA ARG A 397 -23.36 -3.29 4.77
C ARG A 397 -23.08 -3.25 6.27
N ILE A 398 -22.06 -3.96 6.74
CA ILE A 398 -21.55 -3.69 8.09
C ILE A 398 -20.80 -2.36 8.09
N ILE A 399 -21.11 -1.49 9.07
CA ILE A 399 -20.48 -0.17 9.26
C ILE A 399 -19.66 -0.08 10.54
N GLU A 400 -19.94 -0.93 11.52
CA GLU A 400 -19.21 -1.01 12.78
C GLU A 400 -19.18 -2.46 13.26
N PHE A 401 -18.05 -2.86 13.85
CA PHE A 401 -17.85 -4.16 14.47
C PHE A 401 -17.43 -3.94 15.92
N ALA A 402 -18.01 -4.71 16.82
CA ALA A 402 -17.55 -4.78 18.21
C ALA A 402 -17.53 -6.24 18.63
N SER A 403 -16.38 -6.68 19.12
CA SER A 403 -16.25 -7.97 19.81
C SER A 403 -16.06 -7.72 21.30
N ASN A 404 -16.56 -8.65 22.12
CA ASN A 404 -16.58 -8.53 23.58
C ASN A 404 -15.38 -9.24 24.25
N ASP A 405 -14.31 -9.45 23.48
CA ASP A 405 -13.10 -10.15 23.91
C ASP A 405 -12.03 -9.20 24.47
N SER A 406 -11.01 -9.78 25.12
CA SER A 406 -9.86 -9.06 25.66
C SER A 406 -8.66 -8.97 24.70
N LEU A 407 -8.81 -9.41 23.45
CA LEU A 407 -7.74 -9.47 22.44
C LEU A 407 -7.58 -8.15 21.69
N GLY A 408 -8.61 -7.29 21.71
CA GLY A 408 -8.56 -5.99 21.03
C GLY A 408 -8.54 -6.12 19.51
N LEU A 409 -9.43 -6.97 18.97
CA LEU A 409 -9.59 -7.20 17.54
C LEU A 409 -9.91 -5.90 16.79
N GLU A 410 -9.15 -5.59 15.75
CA GLU A 410 -9.44 -4.49 14.82
C GLU A 410 -10.04 -5.04 13.52
N TRP A 411 -11.19 -4.51 13.11
CA TRP A 411 -11.97 -5.09 12.01
C TRP A 411 -11.88 -4.25 10.74
N VAL A 412 -11.48 -4.86 9.61
CA VAL A 412 -11.30 -4.16 8.32
C VAL A 412 -12.08 -4.85 7.21
N VAL A 413 -13.05 -4.17 6.62
CA VAL A 413 -13.81 -4.68 5.47
C VAL A 413 -13.01 -4.51 4.18
N LYS A 414 -12.74 -5.62 3.48
CA LYS A 414 -12.03 -5.69 2.19
C LYS A 414 -12.89 -6.46 1.19
N GLY A 415 -13.73 -5.75 0.43
CA GLY A 415 -14.69 -6.36 -0.49
C GLY A 415 -15.72 -7.20 0.27
N ASN A 416 -15.76 -8.51 0.01
CA ASN A 416 -16.63 -9.47 0.71
C ASN A 416 -15.92 -10.15 1.90
N VAL A 417 -14.70 -9.76 2.23
CA VAL A 417 -13.96 -10.26 3.41
C VAL A 417 -14.00 -9.23 4.54
N ILE A 418 -14.20 -9.70 5.75
CA ILE A 418 -14.07 -8.95 7.00
C ILE A 418 -12.79 -9.46 7.66
N GLU A 419 -11.73 -8.68 7.62
CA GLU A 419 -10.44 -9.04 8.19
C GLU A 419 -10.42 -8.70 9.69
N ALA A 420 -10.41 -9.71 10.54
CA ALA A 420 -10.17 -9.59 11.98
C ALA A 420 -8.65 -9.48 12.21
N GLN A 421 -8.15 -8.26 12.42
CA GLN A 421 -6.75 -8.00 12.70
C GLN A 421 -6.44 -8.22 14.17
N ILE A 422 -5.56 -9.18 14.43
CA ILE A 422 -5.23 -9.63 15.78
C ILE A 422 -3.83 -9.16 16.21
N PRO A 423 -3.59 -8.94 17.52
CA PRO A 423 -2.24 -8.79 18.05
C PRO A 423 -1.35 -9.93 17.58
N PHE A 424 -0.07 -9.62 17.37
CA PHE A 424 0.84 -10.50 16.65
C PHE A 424 0.92 -11.91 17.28
N ASP A 425 1.02 -11.97 18.60
CA ASP A 425 1.32 -13.14 19.43
C ASP A 425 0.08 -13.86 19.98
N THR A 426 -1.14 -13.39 19.70
CA THR A 426 -2.42 -14.03 20.11
C THR A 426 -2.43 -15.52 19.75
N SER A 427 -2.69 -16.44 20.68
CA SER A 427 -2.75 -17.86 20.30
C SER A 427 -4.03 -18.20 19.56
N ASP A 428 -3.97 -19.22 18.70
CA ASP A 428 -5.16 -19.66 17.96
C ASP A 428 -6.28 -20.13 18.90
N ILE A 429 -5.95 -20.70 20.07
CA ILE A 429 -6.95 -21.11 21.08
C ILE A 429 -7.82 -19.91 21.52
N GLN A 430 -7.25 -18.70 21.58
CA GLN A 430 -7.99 -17.50 21.95
C GLN A 430 -9.01 -17.07 20.88
N LEU A 431 -8.88 -17.55 19.64
CA LEU A 431 -9.76 -17.20 18.51
C LEU A 431 -10.95 -18.16 18.34
N ALA A 432 -11.00 -19.22 19.15
CA ALA A 432 -12.03 -20.26 19.03
C ALA A 432 -13.39 -19.82 19.60
N ASP A 433 -13.42 -18.97 20.63
CA ASP A 433 -14.64 -18.65 21.38
C ASP A 433 -14.87 -17.13 21.45
N ILE A 434 -15.12 -16.51 20.29
CA ILE A 434 -15.33 -15.06 20.16
C ILE A 434 -16.82 -14.72 20.07
N GLU A 435 -17.27 -13.74 20.86
CA GLU A 435 -18.57 -13.08 20.69
C GLU A 435 -18.41 -11.88 19.74
N ILE A 436 -19.12 -11.89 18.61
CA ILE A 436 -19.09 -10.84 17.58
C ILE A 436 -20.44 -10.14 17.53
N SER A 437 -20.42 -8.82 17.54
CA SER A 437 -21.56 -7.95 17.26
C SER A 437 -21.23 -6.94 16.17
N PHE A 438 -22.25 -6.43 15.49
CA PHE A 438 -22.09 -5.56 14.32
C PHE A 438 -23.26 -4.58 14.22
N MET A 439 -23.00 -3.41 13.63
CA MET A 439 -24.04 -2.49 13.17
C MET A 439 -24.08 -2.43 11.65
N THR A 440 -25.28 -2.39 11.09
CA THR A 440 -25.56 -2.35 9.66
C THR A 440 -25.93 -0.94 9.20
N SER A 441 -25.64 -0.61 7.93
CA SER A 441 -26.08 0.64 7.30
C SER A 441 -27.60 0.70 7.11
N GLU A 442 -28.21 -0.45 6.81
CA GLU A 442 -29.65 -0.69 6.73
C GLU A 442 -29.92 -2.20 6.95
N GLY A 443 -31.14 -2.54 7.38
CA GLY A 443 -31.54 -3.93 7.62
C GLY A 443 -30.90 -4.57 8.86
N THR A 444 -30.75 -5.89 8.86
CA THR A 444 -30.19 -6.69 9.95
C THR A 444 -29.00 -7.52 9.48
N ALA A 445 -28.20 -8.02 10.42
CA ALA A 445 -27.16 -9.01 10.13
C ALA A 445 -27.24 -10.18 11.12
N GLU A 446 -26.83 -11.36 10.68
CA GLU A 446 -26.65 -12.54 11.53
C GLU A 446 -25.42 -13.36 11.07
N ILE A 447 -24.83 -14.12 11.99
CA ILE A 447 -23.79 -15.09 11.66
C ILE A 447 -24.49 -16.36 11.16
N ASP A 448 -23.98 -16.97 10.08
CA ASP A 448 -24.51 -18.24 9.58
C ASP A 448 -24.45 -19.29 10.69
N LYS A 449 -25.63 -19.81 11.04
CA LYS A 449 -25.89 -20.62 12.25
C LYS A 449 -25.02 -21.86 12.35
N LYS A 450 -24.44 -22.34 11.26
CA LYS A 450 -23.51 -23.47 11.28
C LYS A 450 -22.17 -23.18 11.97
N TYR A 451 -21.78 -21.90 12.11
CA TYR A 451 -20.57 -21.46 12.83
C TYR A 451 -20.84 -21.00 14.27
N VAL A 452 -22.11 -20.98 14.70
CA VAL A 452 -22.50 -20.47 16.01
C VAL A 452 -22.59 -21.62 17.00
N LYS A 453 -21.69 -21.63 17.98
CA LYS A 453 -21.67 -22.56 19.11
C LYS A 453 -22.77 -22.20 20.12
N ASP A 454 -22.98 -23.07 21.11
CA ASP A 454 -23.80 -22.75 22.27
C ASP A 454 -23.35 -21.41 22.91
N ASN A 455 -24.31 -20.60 23.36
CA ASN A 455 -24.11 -19.25 23.91
C ASN A 455 -23.60 -18.17 22.91
N ASN A 456 -23.88 -18.30 21.61
CA ASN A 456 -23.52 -17.32 20.56
C ASN A 456 -22.01 -17.12 20.31
N LEU A 457 -21.17 -18.04 20.77
CA LEU A 457 -19.73 -18.01 20.53
C LEU A 457 -19.40 -18.52 19.12
N VAL A 458 -18.32 -18.01 18.53
CA VAL A 458 -17.91 -18.32 17.16
C VAL A 458 -16.42 -18.58 17.08
N ASP A 459 -16.06 -19.61 16.31
CA ASP A 459 -14.68 -19.95 15.99
C ASP A 459 -14.22 -19.19 14.75
N LEU A 460 -13.23 -18.30 14.90
CA LEU A 460 -12.74 -17.50 13.77
C LEU A 460 -11.88 -18.31 12.79
N HIS A 461 -11.39 -19.49 13.16
CA HIS A 461 -10.61 -20.36 12.26
C HIS A 461 -11.46 -20.94 11.14
N GLU A 462 -12.73 -21.21 11.41
CA GLU A 462 -13.67 -21.76 10.43
C GLU A 462 -14.07 -20.73 9.34
N SER A 463 -13.51 -19.51 9.39
CA SER A 463 -13.80 -18.39 8.48
C SER A 463 -15.30 -18.09 8.40
N PRO A 464 -15.94 -17.74 9.54
CA PRO A 464 -17.38 -17.71 9.68
C PRO A 464 -18.04 -16.69 8.74
N LEU A 465 -19.24 -17.01 8.27
CA LEU A 465 -19.98 -16.16 7.34
C LEU A 465 -20.96 -15.26 8.08
N ILE A 466 -21.01 -13.98 7.71
CA ILE A 466 -21.96 -12.98 8.21
C ILE A 466 -22.91 -12.60 7.07
N VAL A 467 -24.21 -12.82 7.26
CA VAL A 467 -25.26 -12.52 6.29
C VAL A 467 -25.97 -11.23 6.70
N VAL A 468 -25.89 -10.20 5.87
CA VAL A 468 -26.65 -8.95 6.02
C VAL A 468 -27.90 -9.03 5.16
N THR A 469 -29.08 -8.77 5.73
CA THR A 469 -30.38 -8.76 5.05
C THR A 469 -30.96 -7.35 5.08
N ASP A 470 -31.17 -6.74 3.91
CA ASP A 470 -31.77 -5.40 3.82
C ASP A 470 -33.28 -5.39 4.10
N GLU A 471 -33.87 -4.19 4.22
CA GLU A 471 -35.31 -4.00 4.51
C GLU A 471 -36.24 -4.65 3.46
N LYS A 472 -35.71 -5.04 2.29
CA LYS A 472 -36.45 -5.68 1.20
C LYS A 472 -36.20 -7.20 1.15
N GLY A 473 -35.51 -7.75 2.14
CA GLY A 473 -35.20 -9.19 2.24
C GLY A 473 -34.10 -9.65 1.30
N LYS A 474 -33.32 -8.74 0.69
CA LYS A 474 -32.15 -9.13 -0.12
C LYS A 474 -30.92 -9.26 0.74
N THR A 475 -30.06 -10.23 0.41
CA THR A 475 -28.91 -10.57 1.23
C THR A 475 -27.57 -10.17 0.61
N ARG A 476 -26.59 -9.94 1.48
CA ARG A 476 -25.17 -9.78 1.17
C ARG A 476 -24.38 -10.55 2.23
N THR A 477 -23.53 -11.47 1.80
CA THR A 477 -22.74 -12.33 2.70
C THR A 477 -21.28 -11.90 2.70
N TYR A 478 -20.68 -11.85 3.88
CA TYR A 478 -19.28 -11.60 4.10
C TYR A 478 -18.60 -12.83 4.73
N MET A 479 -17.33 -13.05 4.42
CA MET A 479 -16.48 -14.04 5.10
C MET A 479 -15.60 -13.34 6.12
N VAL A 480 -15.63 -13.74 7.39
CA VAL A 480 -14.62 -13.32 8.35
C VAL A 480 -13.32 -14.08 8.07
N SER A 481 -12.19 -13.38 8.08
CA SER A 481 -10.87 -13.99 8.02
C SER A 481 -9.96 -13.38 9.08
N VAL A 482 -9.23 -14.21 9.83
CA VAL A 482 -8.21 -13.73 10.76
C VAL A 482 -6.97 -13.27 9.98
N LYS A 483 -6.39 -12.13 10.36
CA LYS A 483 -5.04 -11.74 9.94
C LYS A 483 -4.21 -11.24 11.12
N ARG A 484 -3.02 -11.79 11.31
CA ARG A 484 -2.05 -11.28 12.30
C ARG A 484 -1.49 -9.93 11.83
N LYS A 485 -1.35 -8.98 12.77
CA LYS A 485 -0.61 -7.74 12.53
C LYS A 485 0.89 -8.06 12.43
N ALA A 486 1.31 -8.48 11.25
CA ALA A 486 2.64 -9.01 11.01
C ALA A 486 3.77 -8.03 11.40
N ASN A 487 4.84 -8.59 11.98
CA ASN A 487 6.11 -7.90 12.16
C ASN A 487 6.89 -7.84 10.84
N SER A 488 8.11 -7.29 10.87
CA SER A 488 8.97 -7.16 9.69
C SER A 488 9.58 -8.49 9.19
N LEU A 489 9.32 -9.61 9.88
CA LEU A 489 9.80 -10.94 9.50
C LEU A 489 8.72 -11.75 8.76
N PRO A 490 9.11 -12.66 7.86
CA PRO A 490 8.25 -13.72 7.35
C PRO A 490 7.75 -14.60 8.51
N ILE A 491 6.48 -15.00 8.45
CA ILE A 491 5.83 -15.81 9.50
C ILE A 491 5.66 -17.24 8.98
N ILE A 492 6.20 -18.21 9.71
CA ILE A 492 6.01 -19.63 9.44
C ILE A 492 4.98 -20.20 10.41
N TYR A 493 3.96 -20.85 9.87
CA TYR A 493 2.95 -21.59 10.62
C TYR A 493 3.16 -23.08 10.39
N ILE A 494 3.16 -23.84 11.48
CA ILE A 494 3.25 -25.29 11.49
C ILE A 494 2.08 -25.86 12.28
N TYR A 495 1.30 -26.74 11.66
CA TYR A 495 0.26 -27.51 12.35
C TYR A 495 0.56 -28.99 12.18
N THR A 496 0.88 -29.67 13.28
CA THR A 496 1.01 -31.12 13.31
C THR A 496 -0.38 -31.78 13.28
N ASP A 497 -0.47 -32.96 12.67
CA ASP A 497 -1.69 -33.78 12.72
C ASP A 497 -2.14 -34.03 14.17
N ASP A 498 -3.43 -33.83 14.43
CA ASP A 498 -4.07 -33.88 15.75
C ASP A 498 -3.48 -32.91 16.80
N TYR A 499 -2.81 -31.83 16.37
CA TYR A 499 -2.13 -30.84 17.22
C TYR A 499 -1.11 -31.46 18.20
N ARG A 500 -0.50 -32.59 17.82
CA ARG A 500 0.50 -33.30 18.63
C ARG A 500 1.71 -32.44 18.98
N THR A 501 2.17 -32.54 20.23
CA THR A 501 3.41 -31.91 20.68
C THR A 501 4.62 -32.54 19.99
N ILE A 502 5.58 -31.71 19.56
CA ILE A 502 6.86 -32.16 18.99
C ILE A 502 7.85 -32.37 20.14
N ASP A 503 7.85 -33.55 20.75
CA ASP A 503 8.65 -33.91 21.94
C ASP A 503 9.73 -35.00 21.67
N SER A 504 9.77 -35.54 20.46
CA SER A 504 10.83 -36.44 19.97
C SER A 504 11.78 -35.74 19.00
N LYS A 505 13.08 -36.08 19.08
CA LYS A 505 14.08 -35.72 18.05
C LYS A 505 14.35 -36.84 17.04
N GLU A 506 13.72 -38.00 17.17
CA GLU A 506 13.89 -39.14 16.25
C GLU A 506 12.64 -39.45 15.44
N GLU A 507 11.47 -39.32 16.05
CA GLU A 507 10.19 -39.61 15.41
C GLU A 507 9.68 -38.38 14.65
N TYR A 508 9.37 -38.58 13.37
CA TYR A 508 8.72 -37.57 12.54
C TYR A 508 7.20 -37.60 12.75
N ILE A 509 6.63 -36.43 12.96
CA ILE A 509 5.19 -36.19 13.08
C ILE A 509 4.71 -35.54 11.78
N PRO A 510 3.75 -36.13 11.05
CA PRO A 510 3.14 -35.49 9.87
C PRO A 510 2.34 -34.23 10.26
N GLY A 511 2.20 -33.33 9.31
CA GLY A 511 1.47 -32.09 9.46
C GLY A 511 1.56 -31.20 8.22
N SER A 512 1.34 -29.91 8.42
CA SER A 512 1.35 -28.89 7.38
C SER A 512 2.24 -27.71 7.75
N PHE A 513 2.78 -27.07 6.71
CA PHE A 513 3.58 -25.85 6.77
C PHE A 513 2.96 -24.80 5.86
N MET A 514 2.91 -23.55 6.33
CA MET A 514 2.56 -22.37 5.55
C MET A 514 3.54 -21.25 5.90
N MET A 515 3.88 -20.39 4.94
CA MET A 515 4.73 -19.21 5.19
C MET A 515 4.04 -17.97 4.64
N ASP A 516 3.65 -17.04 5.51
CA ASP A 516 3.15 -15.71 5.13
C ASP A 516 4.33 -14.75 5.03
N ALA A 517 4.61 -14.24 3.83
CA ALA A 517 5.76 -13.39 3.56
C ALA A 517 5.49 -12.27 2.55
N ASP A 518 4.24 -12.09 2.09
CA ASP A 518 3.90 -11.07 1.09
C ASP A 518 4.02 -9.63 1.63
N HIS A 519 4.13 -9.46 2.96
CA HIS A 519 4.44 -8.18 3.61
C HIS A 519 5.95 -7.88 3.70
N VAL A 520 6.82 -8.78 3.19
CA VAL A 520 8.28 -8.63 3.23
C VAL A 520 8.82 -8.55 1.80
N ASP A 521 9.34 -7.38 1.44
CA ASP A 521 9.86 -7.10 0.09
C ASP A 521 10.80 -8.21 -0.42
N GLY A 522 10.52 -8.69 -1.64
CA GLY A 522 11.30 -9.74 -2.31
C GLY A 522 11.01 -11.18 -1.89
N ASN A 523 10.14 -11.40 -0.89
CA ASN A 523 9.65 -12.73 -0.54
C ASN A 523 8.26 -13.01 -1.13
N TYR A 524 7.79 -14.24 -0.95
CA TYR A 524 6.50 -14.71 -1.43
C TYR A 524 5.89 -15.72 -0.45
N THR A 525 4.58 -15.68 -0.30
CA THR A 525 3.83 -16.63 0.54
C THR A 525 3.94 -18.07 -0.01
N ILE A 526 4.27 -19.03 0.86
CA ILE A 526 4.17 -20.46 0.58
C ILE A 526 2.80 -20.94 1.06
N PRO A 527 1.91 -21.43 0.18
CA PRO A 527 0.62 -21.97 0.58
C PRO A 527 0.79 -23.24 1.40
N THR A 528 -0.26 -23.62 2.15
CA THR A 528 -0.28 -24.84 2.98
C THR A 528 0.21 -26.06 2.22
N THR A 529 1.33 -26.61 2.68
CA THR A 529 2.06 -27.73 2.06
C THR A 529 2.29 -28.83 3.09
N SER A 530 2.06 -30.09 2.71
CA SER A 530 2.28 -31.25 3.58
C SER A 530 3.76 -31.48 3.88
N MET A 531 4.05 -31.80 5.13
CA MET A 531 5.40 -32.06 5.61
C MET A 531 5.41 -32.94 6.86
N ASN A 532 6.60 -33.39 7.22
CA ASN A 532 6.88 -34.09 8.46
C ASN A 532 7.87 -33.27 9.30
N ILE A 533 7.65 -33.17 10.62
CA ILE A 533 8.51 -32.41 11.53
C ILE A 533 8.99 -33.28 12.70
N ARG A 534 10.24 -33.05 13.13
CA ARG A 534 10.78 -33.59 14.39
C ARG A 534 11.68 -32.57 15.08
N GLY A 535 12.01 -32.83 16.34
CA GLY A 535 13.08 -32.13 17.05
C GLY A 535 14.46 -32.32 16.40
N ARG A 536 15.39 -31.39 16.66
CA ARG A 536 16.81 -31.56 16.28
C ARG A 536 17.78 -31.08 17.36
N GLY A 537 19.07 -31.36 17.14
CA GLY A 537 20.16 -30.89 18.00
C GLY A 537 20.33 -31.74 19.27
N ASN A 538 21.37 -31.42 20.05
CA ASN A 538 21.84 -32.28 21.13
C ASN A 538 21.81 -31.61 22.51
N SER A 539 22.62 -30.59 22.74
CA SER A 539 22.51 -29.74 23.94
C SER A 539 21.20 -28.95 23.89
N THR A 540 20.93 -28.28 22.77
CA THR A 540 19.74 -27.46 22.50
C THR A 540 18.44 -28.23 22.77
N TRP A 541 18.30 -29.46 22.27
CA TRP A 541 17.13 -30.30 22.48
C TRP A 541 16.90 -30.64 23.97
N ARG A 542 17.96 -30.99 24.69
CA ARG A 542 17.89 -31.50 26.07
C ARG A 542 17.83 -30.41 27.14
N LEU A 543 18.40 -29.24 26.88
CA LEU A 543 18.68 -28.22 27.92
C LEU A 543 17.86 -26.93 27.78
N PHE A 544 17.32 -26.62 26.61
CA PHE A 544 16.64 -25.34 26.37
C PHE A 544 15.12 -25.52 26.31
N ASP A 545 14.37 -24.56 26.83
CA ASP A 545 12.90 -24.61 26.80
C ASP A 545 12.36 -24.40 25.37
N LYS A 546 12.99 -23.48 24.62
CA LYS A 546 12.72 -23.24 23.19
C LYS A 546 13.47 -24.25 22.31
N LYS A 547 12.73 -25.16 21.67
CA LYS A 547 13.30 -26.29 20.91
C LYS A 547 13.54 -25.96 19.43
N PRO A 548 14.68 -26.37 18.83
CA PRO A 548 14.88 -26.31 17.38
C PRO A 548 14.31 -27.55 16.68
N TYR A 549 13.96 -27.41 15.40
CA TYR A 549 13.26 -28.44 14.62
C TYR A 549 13.93 -28.76 13.27
N ARG A 550 13.63 -29.93 12.70
CA ARG A 550 13.89 -30.29 11.29
C ARG A 550 12.55 -30.57 10.61
N ILE A 551 12.31 -29.87 9.50
CA ILE A 551 11.18 -30.06 8.60
C ILE A 551 11.64 -30.95 7.45
N LYS A 552 10.78 -31.87 7.02
CA LYS A 552 10.94 -32.67 5.81
C LYS A 552 9.65 -32.63 5.00
N PHE A 553 9.63 -31.83 3.93
CA PHE A 553 8.50 -31.76 3.02
C PHE A 553 8.34 -33.08 2.24
N ASP A 554 7.10 -33.42 1.89
CA ASP A 554 6.80 -34.60 1.09
C ASP A 554 7.34 -34.46 -0.34
N GLU A 555 7.35 -33.23 -0.87
CA GLU A 555 7.97 -32.86 -2.14
C GLU A 555 8.99 -31.71 -1.98
N LYS A 556 9.84 -31.50 -3.00
CA LYS A 556 10.86 -30.44 -2.93
C LYS A 556 10.23 -29.04 -2.96
N VAL A 557 10.50 -28.23 -1.94
CA VAL A 557 9.99 -26.85 -1.81
C VAL A 557 11.15 -25.85 -1.89
N SER A 558 10.97 -24.75 -2.61
CA SER A 558 11.85 -23.57 -2.54
C SER A 558 11.36 -22.65 -1.43
N LEU A 559 12.27 -22.21 -0.57
CA LEU A 559 12.00 -21.20 0.46
C LEU A 559 12.97 -20.03 0.22
N PHE A 560 12.49 -18.78 0.36
CA PHE A 560 13.31 -17.55 0.20
C PHE A 560 14.07 -17.46 -1.14
N GLY A 561 13.54 -18.10 -2.20
CA GLY A 561 14.19 -18.16 -3.52
C GLY A 561 15.39 -19.12 -3.61
N LEU A 562 15.69 -19.87 -2.56
CA LEU A 562 16.74 -20.90 -2.54
C LEU A 562 16.34 -22.11 -3.41
N ALA A 563 17.33 -22.93 -3.76
CA ALA A 563 17.11 -24.15 -4.54
C ALA A 563 16.11 -25.12 -3.86
N PRO A 564 15.14 -25.71 -4.61
CA PRO A 564 14.13 -26.58 -4.02
C PRO A 564 14.72 -27.84 -3.37
N ASN A 565 14.40 -28.09 -2.10
CA ASN A 565 14.75 -29.33 -1.40
C ASN A 565 13.66 -29.72 -0.38
N ARG A 566 13.70 -30.96 0.12
CA ARG A 566 12.74 -31.49 1.10
C ARG A 566 13.11 -31.16 2.54
N ASP A 567 14.39 -31.23 2.88
CA ASP A 567 14.86 -31.13 4.26
C ASP A 567 15.37 -29.72 4.63
N TRP A 568 14.78 -29.14 5.66
CA TRP A 568 15.05 -27.78 6.16
C TRP A 568 15.15 -27.77 7.69
N VAL A 569 15.86 -26.81 8.27
CA VAL A 569 15.99 -26.69 9.74
C VAL A 569 15.52 -25.36 10.27
N LEU A 570 14.96 -25.38 11.48
CA LEU A 570 14.59 -24.22 12.27
C LEU A 570 15.49 -24.16 13.51
N LEU A 571 16.35 -23.16 13.57
CA LEU A 571 17.25 -22.88 14.69
C LEU A 571 16.58 -21.92 15.67
N ALA A 572 16.46 -22.32 16.93
CA ALA A 572 15.79 -21.55 17.98
C ALA A 572 16.55 -20.30 18.45
N ASN A 573 17.87 -20.23 18.18
CA ASN A 573 18.81 -19.21 18.64
C ASN A 573 18.69 -18.86 20.15
N TYR A 574 18.25 -19.82 20.99
CA TYR A 574 17.88 -19.58 22.40
C TYR A 574 19.03 -19.00 23.24
N ALA A 575 20.27 -19.42 22.98
CA ALA A 575 21.46 -18.93 23.65
C ALA A 575 22.08 -17.68 22.98
N ASP A 576 21.61 -17.29 21.79
CA ASP A 576 22.04 -16.08 21.11
C ASP A 576 21.01 -14.97 21.31
N HIS A 577 21.21 -14.14 22.33
CA HIS A 577 20.33 -13.01 22.62
C HIS A 577 20.43 -11.86 21.60
N SER A 578 21.30 -11.96 20.58
CA SER A 578 21.23 -11.09 19.39
C SER A 578 20.34 -11.67 18.28
N LEU A 579 19.96 -12.95 18.36
CA LEU A 579 19.17 -13.69 17.37
C LEU A 579 19.76 -13.70 15.94
N LEU A 580 21.03 -13.30 15.78
CA LEU A 580 21.64 -12.93 14.51
C LEU A 580 23.04 -13.52 14.26
N ARG A 581 23.71 -14.14 15.25
CA ARG A 581 25.10 -14.63 15.08
C ARG A 581 25.24 -15.66 13.96
N ASN A 582 24.31 -16.60 13.89
CA ASN A 582 24.23 -17.56 12.77
C ASN A 582 24.04 -16.83 11.44
N TYR A 583 23.08 -15.90 11.34
CA TYR A 583 22.83 -15.12 10.13
C TYR A 583 24.07 -14.35 9.66
N VAL A 584 24.73 -13.63 10.57
CA VAL A 584 25.95 -12.85 10.27
C VAL A 584 27.08 -13.75 9.77
N ALA A 585 27.32 -14.88 10.43
CA ALA A 585 28.36 -15.83 10.01
C ALA A 585 28.06 -16.46 8.63
N MET A 586 26.80 -16.77 8.32
CA MET A 586 26.42 -17.29 7.00
C MET A 586 26.55 -16.24 5.90
N GLU A 587 26.17 -14.98 6.15
CA GLU A 587 26.37 -13.90 5.18
C GLU A 587 27.86 -13.60 4.92
N MET A 588 28.72 -13.69 5.95
CA MET A 588 30.18 -13.66 5.79
C MET A 588 30.69 -14.86 4.98
N GLY A 589 30.23 -16.08 5.30
CA GLY A 589 30.59 -17.32 4.60
C GLY A 589 30.31 -17.28 3.10
N LYS A 590 29.19 -16.67 2.69
CA LYS A 590 28.83 -16.45 1.28
C LYS A 590 29.81 -15.56 0.49
N LYS A 591 30.80 -14.93 1.14
CA LYS A 591 31.88 -14.16 0.49
C LYS A 591 33.17 -14.97 0.30
N LEU A 592 33.25 -16.17 0.89
CA LEU A 592 34.43 -17.03 0.89
C LEU A 592 34.32 -18.08 -0.21
N THR A 593 34.87 -17.75 -1.38
CA THR A 593 34.67 -18.48 -2.63
C THR A 593 35.31 -19.87 -2.70
N ASN A 594 36.13 -20.28 -1.73
CA ASN A 594 36.73 -21.62 -1.69
C ASN A 594 35.87 -22.64 -0.90
N LEU A 595 34.81 -22.16 -0.23
CA LEU A 595 33.76 -22.99 0.37
C LEU A 595 32.70 -23.30 -0.70
N GLU A 596 32.58 -24.57 -1.10
CA GLU A 596 31.64 -25.01 -2.14
C GLU A 596 30.18 -24.71 -1.78
N PHE A 597 29.81 -24.93 -0.51
CA PHE A 597 28.49 -24.63 0.01
C PHE A 597 28.56 -23.91 1.35
N THR A 598 27.82 -22.80 1.44
CA THR A 598 27.51 -22.11 2.68
C THR A 598 25.97 -22.05 2.80
N PRO A 599 25.37 -22.61 3.87
CA PRO A 599 23.92 -22.56 4.05
C PRO A 599 23.45 -21.13 4.34
N SER A 600 22.18 -20.86 4.10
CA SER A 600 21.53 -19.62 4.50
C SER A 600 20.89 -19.74 5.89
N SER A 601 20.55 -18.60 6.50
CA SER A 601 19.97 -18.53 7.84
C SER A 601 19.02 -17.35 7.95
N TYR A 602 17.82 -17.47 7.39
CA TYR A 602 16.82 -16.38 7.34
C TYR A 602 16.07 -16.26 8.68
N PRO A 603 16.06 -15.08 9.34
CA PRO A 603 15.23 -14.85 10.52
C PRO A 603 13.73 -14.89 10.16
N VAL A 604 12.95 -15.61 10.96
CA VAL A 604 11.50 -15.83 10.78
C VAL A 604 10.80 -15.84 12.13
N ASP A 605 9.53 -15.47 12.15
CA ASP A 605 8.66 -15.70 13.30
C ASP A 605 7.97 -17.06 13.16
N LEU A 606 8.01 -17.89 14.21
CA LEU A 606 7.45 -19.25 14.17
C LEU A 606 6.19 -19.37 15.02
N PHE A 607 5.15 -19.96 14.43
CA PHE A 607 3.96 -20.48 15.11
C PHE A 607 3.92 -22.01 14.98
N VAL A 608 3.68 -22.71 16.08
CA VAL A 608 3.49 -24.17 16.11
C VAL A 608 2.17 -24.46 16.80
N ASN A 609 1.28 -25.20 16.13
CA ASN A 609 -0.06 -25.52 16.61
C ASN A 609 -0.84 -24.28 17.09
N GLY A 610 -0.64 -23.16 16.40
CA GLY A 610 -1.27 -21.87 16.70
C GLY A 610 -0.66 -21.05 17.85
N GLU A 611 0.40 -21.55 18.49
CA GLU A 611 1.14 -20.84 19.53
C GLU A 611 2.37 -20.12 18.97
N TYR A 612 2.56 -18.85 19.31
CA TYR A 612 3.79 -18.13 18.96
C TYR A 612 4.99 -18.71 19.73
N MET A 613 6.04 -19.11 19.01
CA MET A 613 7.23 -19.77 19.54
C MET A 613 8.46 -18.85 19.61
N GLY A 614 8.37 -17.59 19.16
CA GLY A 614 9.50 -16.66 19.08
C GLY A 614 10.17 -16.61 17.70
N VAL A 615 11.28 -15.88 17.62
CA VAL A 615 12.10 -15.74 16.40
C VAL A 615 13.00 -16.96 16.20
N TYR A 616 12.96 -17.59 15.04
CA TYR A 616 13.86 -18.66 14.62
C TYR A 616 14.72 -18.21 13.44
N SER A 617 15.76 -18.98 13.11
CA SER A 617 16.38 -18.91 11.78
C SER A 617 16.05 -20.18 10.99
N ILE A 618 15.55 -20.03 9.77
CA ILE A 618 15.33 -21.13 8.84
C ILE A 618 16.46 -21.20 7.81
N GLY A 619 16.91 -22.41 7.50
CA GLY A 619 18.02 -22.66 6.59
C GLY A 619 18.09 -24.09 6.09
N GLU A 620 19.00 -24.32 5.16
CA GLU A 620 19.32 -25.64 4.61
C GLU A 620 19.83 -26.59 5.69
N GLN A 621 19.36 -27.85 5.67
CA GLN A 621 20.03 -28.93 6.38
C GLN A 621 21.37 -29.25 5.68
N ILE A 622 22.45 -29.40 6.43
CA ILE A 622 23.71 -29.93 5.90
C ILE A 622 23.53 -31.40 5.54
N GLU A 623 23.59 -31.71 4.24
CA GLU A 623 23.44 -33.03 3.64
C GLU A 623 24.00 -33.03 2.22
N VAL A 624 24.25 -34.21 1.65
CA VAL A 624 24.62 -34.38 0.24
C VAL A 624 23.41 -34.09 -0.64
N ALA A 625 23.53 -33.10 -1.52
CA ALA A 625 22.57 -32.76 -2.54
C ALA A 625 23.19 -31.77 -3.54
N LYS A 626 22.77 -31.85 -4.80
CA LYS A 626 23.26 -30.99 -5.90
C LYS A 626 23.17 -29.46 -5.71
N SER A 627 22.41 -29.00 -4.73
CA SER A 627 22.31 -27.58 -4.38
C SER A 627 22.82 -27.29 -2.97
N ARG A 628 23.64 -28.19 -2.41
CA ARG A 628 24.25 -28.18 -1.10
C ARG A 628 25.68 -28.71 -1.26
N VAL A 629 26.07 -29.78 -0.57
CA VAL A 629 27.32 -30.50 -0.83
C VAL A 629 27.11 -31.38 -2.06
N ASP A 630 27.76 -31.07 -3.19
CA ASP A 630 27.56 -31.73 -4.49
C ASP A 630 28.69 -32.75 -4.72
N ILE A 631 28.58 -33.89 -4.05
CA ILE A 631 29.51 -35.03 -4.16
C ILE A 631 28.78 -36.27 -4.67
N ASP A 632 29.46 -37.08 -5.48
CA ASP A 632 28.89 -38.32 -6.03
C ASP A 632 29.11 -39.49 -5.06
N GLU A 633 28.02 -40.13 -4.64
CA GLU A 633 28.03 -41.30 -3.75
C GLU A 633 27.93 -42.62 -4.53
N ASP A 634 28.68 -43.62 -4.08
CA ASP A 634 28.79 -44.96 -4.64
C ASP A 634 28.94 -45.92 -3.46
N TYR A 635 28.32 -47.09 -3.54
CA TYR A 635 28.34 -48.11 -2.48
C TYR A 635 29.14 -49.36 -2.88
N ASP A 636 29.65 -49.41 -4.12
CA ASP A 636 30.50 -50.48 -4.65
C ASP A 636 32.00 -50.08 -4.67
N ASP A 637 32.34 -48.79 -4.71
CA ASP A 637 33.72 -48.26 -4.75
C ASP A 637 34.08 -47.43 -3.50
N PRO A 638 35.02 -47.89 -2.66
CA PRO A 638 35.48 -47.16 -1.47
C PRO A 638 36.01 -45.74 -1.76
N ASP A 639 36.58 -45.46 -2.94
CA ASP A 639 36.95 -44.08 -3.31
C ASP A 639 35.74 -43.35 -3.92
N THR A 640 34.89 -42.85 -3.02
CA THR A 640 33.64 -42.17 -3.33
C THR A 640 33.51 -40.82 -2.60
N GLY A 641 32.36 -40.17 -2.76
CA GLY A 641 31.93 -39.00 -2.01
C GLY A 641 31.65 -39.32 -0.53
N TYR A 642 32.29 -38.58 0.37
CA TYR A 642 32.05 -38.62 1.81
C TYR A 642 31.72 -37.23 2.36
N LEU A 643 30.71 -37.14 3.22
CA LEU A 643 30.43 -35.99 4.08
C LEU A 643 30.70 -36.39 5.54
N LEU A 644 31.56 -35.64 6.21
CA LEU A 644 32.07 -35.91 7.55
C LEU A 644 31.75 -34.77 8.52
N GLU A 645 31.57 -35.09 9.80
CA GLU A 645 31.37 -34.12 10.88
C GLU A 645 32.30 -34.41 12.06
N VAL A 646 33.20 -33.49 12.39
CA VAL A 646 34.08 -33.59 13.56
C VAL A 646 33.29 -33.23 14.82
N GLY A 647 33.40 -34.05 15.87
CA GLY A 647 32.69 -33.87 17.15
C GLY A 647 31.21 -34.25 17.12
N GLY A 648 30.70 -34.75 15.98
CA GLY A 648 29.28 -34.98 15.70
C GLY A 648 28.76 -36.36 16.09
N THR A 649 28.93 -36.78 17.36
CA THR A 649 28.45 -38.10 17.82
C THR A 649 27.30 -38.04 18.80
N ASP A 650 26.20 -38.69 18.42
CA ASP A 650 25.10 -39.05 19.30
C ASP A 650 25.40 -40.35 20.05
N ASN A 651 24.70 -40.59 21.17
CA ASN A 651 24.90 -41.78 22.02
C ASN A 651 24.57 -43.14 21.33
N VAL A 652 24.15 -43.12 20.07
CA VAL A 652 23.75 -44.30 19.28
C VAL A 652 24.76 -44.68 18.18
N LEU A 653 25.80 -43.87 17.96
CA LEU A 653 26.82 -44.14 16.94
C LEU A 653 27.91 -45.08 17.48
N GLU A 654 28.41 -45.99 16.64
CA GLU A 654 29.41 -46.99 16.97
C GLU A 654 30.81 -46.64 16.41
N LEU A 655 31.83 -46.71 17.26
CA LEU A 655 33.23 -46.49 16.89
C LEU A 655 33.72 -47.64 16.01
N GLY A 656 34.21 -47.34 14.81
CA GLY A 656 34.60 -48.36 13.83
C GLY A 656 33.51 -48.71 12.81
N VAL A 657 32.34 -48.08 12.90
CA VAL A 657 31.22 -48.23 11.97
C VAL A 657 30.70 -46.86 11.53
N ASP A 658 30.22 -46.05 12.46
CA ASP A 658 29.63 -44.73 12.15
C ASP A 658 30.63 -43.59 12.25
N PHE A 659 31.66 -43.74 13.09
CA PHE A 659 32.67 -42.72 13.30
C PHE A 659 34.05 -43.28 13.61
N PHE A 660 35.07 -42.43 13.46
CA PHE A 660 36.45 -42.75 13.81
C PHE A 660 37.18 -41.58 14.50
N HIS A 661 38.42 -41.83 14.90
CA HIS A 661 39.38 -40.80 15.30
C HIS A 661 40.59 -40.86 14.38
N SER A 662 41.12 -39.70 14.01
CA SER A 662 42.45 -39.57 13.41
C SER A 662 43.44 -39.02 14.45
N MET A 663 44.61 -38.56 14.04
CA MET A 663 45.62 -38.03 14.95
C MET A 663 45.18 -36.70 15.57
N LEU A 664 44.66 -35.79 14.75
CA LEU A 664 44.25 -34.44 15.12
C LEU A 664 42.72 -34.31 15.24
N LEU A 665 41.95 -34.88 14.31
CA LEU A 665 40.48 -34.85 14.36
C LEU A 665 39.92 -35.98 15.26
N LYS A 666 38.86 -35.69 16.02
CA LYS A 666 38.22 -36.61 16.96
C LYS A 666 36.71 -36.70 16.72
N TRP A 667 36.14 -37.89 16.91
CA TRP A 667 34.71 -38.12 16.73
C TRP A 667 34.26 -37.70 15.32
N VAL A 668 35.02 -38.14 14.31
CA VAL A 668 34.75 -37.87 12.90
C VAL A 668 33.65 -38.82 12.47
N ALA A 669 32.40 -38.34 12.53
CA ALA A 669 31.22 -39.09 12.14
C ALA A 669 31.02 -39.04 10.62
N ILE A 670 30.70 -40.16 10.01
CA ILE A 670 30.33 -40.24 8.60
C ILE A 670 28.85 -39.91 8.51
N LYS A 671 28.51 -38.83 7.79
CA LYS A 671 27.13 -38.35 7.59
C LYS A 671 26.54 -38.87 6.28
N SER A 672 27.42 -39.13 5.31
CA SER A 672 27.14 -39.67 3.99
C SER A 672 28.43 -40.36 3.49
N PRO A 673 28.38 -41.56 2.88
CA PRO A 673 27.17 -42.36 2.63
C PRO A 673 26.53 -42.94 3.91
N ASP A 674 25.36 -43.58 3.79
CA ASP A 674 24.64 -44.17 4.92
C ASP A 674 25.46 -45.32 5.53
N THR A 675 25.87 -45.17 6.79
CA THR A 675 26.71 -46.11 7.53
C THR A 675 26.10 -47.51 7.65
N ARG A 676 24.78 -47.63 7.51
CA ARG A 676 24.05 -48.91 7.54
C ARG A 676 24.08 -49.65 6.20
N ALA A 677 24.49 -48.97 5.12
CA ALA A 677 24.55 -49.51 3.76
C ALA A 677 25.99 -49.55 3.19
N MET A 678 26.92 -48.72 3.68
CA MET A 678 28.33 -48.77 3.25
C MET A 678 29.03 -50.07 3.67
N SER A 679 30.04 -50.49 2.89
CA SER A 679 30.88 -51.63 3.25
C SER A 679 31.99 -51.23 4.24
N LYS A 680 32.59 -52.21 4.93
CA LYS A 680 33.76 -51.96 5.79
C LYS A 680 34.94 -51.34 5.03
N GLU A 681 35.06 -51.61 3.74
CA GLU A 681 36.14 -51.06 2.90
C GLU A 681 35.99 -49.55 2.70
N HIS A 682 34.76 -49.04 2.60
CA HIS A 682 34.47 -47.60 2.58
C HIS A 682 34.91 -46.93 3.88
N PHE A 683 34.51 -47.50 5.02
CA PHE A 683 34.92 -47.03 6.34
C PHE A 683 36.45 -47.04 6.52
N ASP A 684 37.10 -48.15 6.19
CA ASP A 684 38.56 -48.31 6.31
C ASP A 684 39.28 -47.29 5.40
N PHE A 685 38.79 -47.08 4.17
CA PHE A 685 39.34 -46.11 3.23
C PHE A 685 39.28 -44.68 3.78
N ILE A 686 38.09 -44.16 4.13
CA ILE A 686 37.98 -42.76 4.57
C ILE A 686 38.69 -42.54 5.90
N SER A 687 38.61 -43.51 6.82
CA SER A 687 39.32 -43.47 8.10
C SER A 687 40.84 -43.46 7.93
N GLN A 688 41.37 -44.17 6.93
CA GLN A 688 42.80 -44.17 6.62
C GLN A 688 43.22 -42.89 5.89
N PHE A 689 42.45 -42.43 4.90
CA PHE A 689 42.70 -41.20 4.16
C PHE A 689 42.81 -39.97 5.09
N THR A 690 41.91 -39.82 6.07
CA THR A 690 41.99 -38.74 7.07
C THR A 690 43.20 -38.87 8.00
N LYS A 691 43.64 -40.09 8.35
CA LYS A 691 44.87 -40.30 9.14
C LYS A 691 46.12 -39.94 8.33
N ASP A 692 46.14 -40.22 7.04
CA ASP A 692 47.26 -39.89 6.16
C ASP A 692 47.33 -38.38 5.87
N ALA A 693 46.18 -37.72 5.73
CA ALA A 693 46.06 -36.26 5.72
C ALA A 693 46.66 -35.61 6.99
N ASP A 694 46.29 -36.11 8.18
CA ASP A 694 46.88 -35.65 9.45
C ASP A 694 48.40 -35.87 9.49
N ASN A 695 48.87 -37.06 9.12
CA ASN A 695 50.30 -37.40 9.11
C ASN A 695 51.08 -36.48 8.15
N ALA A 696 50.51 -36.17 6.99
CA ALA A 696 51.08 -35.26 6.00
C ALA A 696 51.18 -33.83 6.54
N ILE A 697 50.13 -33.33 7.21
CA ILE A 697 50.12 -32.02 7.86
C ILE A 697 51.18 -31.97 8.98
N VAL A 698 51.15 -32.89 9.95
CA VAL A 698 52.07 -32.90 11.11
C VAL A 698 53.53 -32.96 10.70
N ARG A 699 53.85 -33.65 9.61
CA ARG A 699 55.22 -33.84 9.12
C ARG A 699 55.67 -32.80 8.08
N ASN A 700 54.81 -31.87 7.65
CA ASN A 700 55.05 -30.97 6.53
C ASN A 700 55.43 -31.70 5.22
N LEU A 701 54.69 -32.77 4.88
CA LEU A 701 54.97 -33.64 3.72
C LEU A 701 53.80 -33.63 2.73
N ASP A 702 53.90 -32.83 1.67
CA ASP A 702 52.97 -32.80 0.52
C ASP A 702 51.46 -32.87 0.90
N TYR A 703 51.07 -32.23 2.01
CA TYR A 703 49.70 -32.28 2.53
C TYR A 703 48.65 -31.71 1.55
N GLU A 704 49.09 -30.85 0.62
CA GLU A 704 48.28 -30.36 -0.50
C GLU A 704 47.80 -31.48 -1.44
N ASN A 705 48.33 -32.71 -1.35
CA ASN A 705 47.80 -33.88 -2.06
C ASN A 705 46.56 -34.48 -1.37
N TYR A 706 46.38 -34.28 -0.07
CA TYR A 706 45.29 -34.87 0.73
C TYR A 706 44.22 -33.86 1.13
N VAL A 707 44.58 -32.59 1.29
CA VAL A 707 43.71 -31.52 1.78
C VAL A 707 43.71 -30.34 0.81
N ASP A 708 42.54 -29.80 0.51
CA ASP A 708 42.41 -28.53 -0.21
C ASP A 708 42.68 -27.36 0.74
N ILE A 709 43.89 -26.82 0.65
CA ILE A 709 44.37 -25.77 1.56
C ILE A 709 43.66 -24.43 1.35
N ASP A 710 43.12 -24.17 0.16
CA ASP A 710 42.46 -22.90 -0.11
C ASP A 710 41.05 -22.89 0.53
N SER A 711 40.38 -24.06 0.60
CA SER A 711 39.18 -24.27 1.43
C SER A 711 39.47 -24.19 2.93
N VAL A 712 40.62 -24.73 3.39
CA VAL A 712 41.06 -24.61 4.80
C VAL A 712 41.27 -23.15 5.17
N ILE A 713 41.93 -22.36 4.30
CA ILE A 713 42.19 -20.95 4.56
C ILE A 713 40.89 -20.14 4.66
N ASP A 714 39.95 -20.30 3.73
CA ASP A 714 38.66 -19.60 3.76
C ASP A 714 37.87 -19.97 5.04
N TRP A 715 37.81 -21.25 5.39
CA TRP A 715 37.18 -21.72 6.62
C TRP A 715 37.86 -21.13 7.87
N VAL A 716 39.20 -21.17 7.93
CA VAL A 716 39.99 -20.63 9.06
C VAL A 716 39.80 -19.13 9.21
N ILE A 717 39.77 -18.36 8.11
CA ILE A 717 39.47 -16.92 8.12
C ILE A 717 38.16 -16.65 8.87
N LEU A 718 37.09 -17.40 8.57
CA LEU A 718 35.80 -17.20 9.22
C LEU A 718 35.83 -17.60 10.69
N HIS A 719 36.36 -18.78 11.04
CA HIS A 719 36.36 -19.25 12.43
C HIS A 719 37.30 -18.41 13.33
N GLU A 720 38.39 -17.87 12.79
CA GLU A 720 39.24 -16.90 13.49
C GLU A 720 38.56 -15.54 13.65
N PHE A 721 37.94 -14.97 12.60
CA PHE A 721 37.30 -13.66 12.69
C PHE A 721 36.05 -13.69 13.60
N THR A 722 35.28 -14.77 13.56
CA THR A 722 34.10 -14.95 14.42
C THR A 722 34.43 -15.49 15.82
N CYS A 723 35.68 -15.89 16.10
CA CYS A 723 36.10 -16.52 17.37
C CYS A 723 35.27 -17.77 17.75
N ASN A 724 34.83 -18.56 16.78
CA ASN A 724 33.94 -19.70 17.03
C ASN A 724 34.71 -20.93 17.53
N LEU A 725 34.87 -21.08 18.85
CA LEU A 725 35.53 -22.23 19.49
C LEU A 725 34.73 -23.54 19.44
N ASP A 726 33.40 -23.52 19.25
CA ASP A 726 32.63 -24.76 19.25
C ASP A 726 32.66 -25.44 17.89
N SER A 727 32.58 -24.67 16.80
CA SER A 727 32.81 -25.20 15.45
C SER A 727 34.29 -25.20 15.01
N GLY A 728 35.18 -24.53 15.76
CA GLY A 728 36.62 -24.42 15.49
C GLY A 728 37.40 -25.73 15.70
N PHE A 729 37.24 -26.72 14.81
CA PHE A 729 37.86 -28.06 14.87
C PHE A 729 37.43 -28.93 16.07
N ARG A 730 36.31 -28.60 16.73
CA ARG A 730 35.86 -29.25 17.97
C ARG A 730 34.56 -30.06 17.81
N ARG A 731 33.53 -29.43 17.25
CA ARG A 731 32.15 -29.92 16.99
C ARG A 731 31.64 -29.29 15.71
N SER A 732 30.47 -29.69 15.20
CA SER A 732 29.75 -29.00 14.12
C SER A 732 30.61 -28.56 12.92
N CYS A 733 31.69 -29.30 12.66
CA CYS A 733 32.77 -28.92 11.77
C CYS A 733 32.78 -29.92 10.64
N PHE A 734 32.25 -29.50 9.50
CA PHE A 734 32.06 -30.36 8.35
C PHE A 734 33.30 -30.36 7.46
N LEU A 735 33.58 -31.54 6.92
CA LEU A 735 34.51 -31.76 5.83
C LEU A 735 33.83 -32.65 4.81
N TYR A 736 34.23 -32.56 3.55
CA TYR A 736 33.82 -33.49 2.53
C TYR A 736 35.00 -33.89 1.65
N LYS A 737 34.88 -35.03 0.98
CA LYS A 737 35.86 -35.54 0.01
C LYS A 737 35.09 -36.19 -1.12
N ASP A 738 35.21 -35.67 -2.33
CA ASP A 738 34.64 -36.28 -3.53
C ASP A 738 35.50 -37.45 -4.07
N LYS A 739 34.99 -38.23 -5.02
CA LYS A 739 35.67 -39.36 -5.68
C LYS A 739 37.04 -38.96 -6.26
N GLY A 740 38.12 -39.63 -5.83
CA GLY A 740 39.50 -39.27 -6.22
C GLY A 740 39.97 -37.89 -5.75
N GLY A 741 39.15 -37.18 -4.98
CA GLY A 741 39.38 -35.81 -4.50
C GLY A 741 40.12 -35.71 -3.17
N LYS A 742 40.29 -34.47 -2.72
CA LYS A 742 40.91 -34.10 -1.44
C LYS A 742 39.85 -33.88 -0.38
N LEU A 743 40.24 -33.93 0.90
CA LEU A 743 39.44 -33.37 1.99
C LEU A 743 39.34 -31.85 1.81
N ARG A 744 38.11 -31.34 1.78
CA ARG A 744 37.76 -29.92 1.69
C ARG A 744 37.04 -29.51 2.98
N MET A 745 37.27 -28.29 3.45
CA MET A 745 36.57 -27.77 4.63
C MET A 745 35.19 -27.21 4.26
N GLY A 746 34.27 -27.29 5.21
CA GLY A 746 32.89 -26.84 5.08
C GLY A 746 31.91 -27.98 4.80
N PRO A 747 30.60 -27.69 4.74
CA PRO A 747 29.97 -26.38 4.94
C PRO A 747 30.17 -25.81 6.34
N ILE A 748 30.08 -24.49 6.48
CA ILE A 748 30.16 -23.83 7.80
C ILE A 748 28.87 -24.04 8.60
N TRP A 749 28.96 -24.20 9.93
CA TRP A 749 27.81 -24.46 10.80
C TRP A 749 28.01 -23.97 12.25
N ASP A 750 26.89 -23.83 13.00
CA ASP A 750 26.79 -23.46 14.43
C ASP A 750 27.67 -22.28 14.86
N PHE A 751 27.14 -21.06 14.77
CA PHE A 751 27.80 -19.82 15.23
C PHE A 751 27.04 -19.13 16.38
N ASP A 752 26.11 -19.82 17.05
CA ASP A 752 25.39 -19.23 18.20
C ASP A 752 26.34 -18.91 19.38
N LEU A 753 27.39 -19.71 19.58
CA LEU A 753 28.47 -19.48 20.55
C LEU A 753 29.60 -18.57 20.03
N ALA A 754 29.55 -18.13 18.78
CA ALA A 754 30.56 -17.23 18.19
C ALA A 754 30.39 -15.77 18.66
N PHE A 755 31.30 -14.90 18.24
CA PHE A 755 31.32 -13.47 18.56
C PHE A 755 31.21 -13.20 20.07
N GLY A 756 32.15 -13.78 20.84
CA GLY A 756 32.29 -13.58 22.29
C GLY A 756 31.12 -14.11 23.13
N ASN A 757 30.43 -15.15 22.66
CA ASN A 757 29.25 -15.71 23.32
C ASN A 757 29.52 -17.03 24.08
N TYR A 758 30.79 -17.39 24.29
CA TYR A 758 31.18 -18.59 25.03
C TYR A 758 31.92 -18.26 26.34
N PHE A 759 31.67 -19.02 27.40
CA PHE A 759 32.06 -18.67 28.78
C PHE A 759 33.57 -18.69 29.05
N ARG A 760 34.37 -19.18 28.11
CA ARG A 760 35.84 -19.17 28.17
C ARG A 760 36.46 -18.03 27.37
N ASP A 761 35.64 -17.18 26.75
CA ASP A 761 36.05 -16.09 25.88
C ASP A 761 36.52 -14.88 26.69
N ASN A 762 37.62 -15.09 27.43
CA ASN A 762 38.21 -14.13 28.36
C ASN A 762 39.28 -13.24 27.70
N SER A 763 39.70 -13.57 26.48
CA SER A 763 40.61 -12.79 25.64
C SER A 763 40.34 -13.08 24.17
N TYR A 764 40.42 -12.04 23.34
CA TYR A 764 40.23 -12.11 21.89
C TYR A 764 41.51 -11.76 21.12
N ASP A 765 42.64 -11.67 21.83
CA ASP A 765 43.95 -11.34 21.27
C ASP A 765 44.80 -12.60 21.03
N THR A 766 44.15 -13.68 20.56
CA THR A 766 44.75 -15.00 20.34
C THR A 766 44.20 -15.67 19.08
N TRP A 767 44.88 -16.70 18.59
CA TRP A 767 44.34 -17.63 17.59
C TRP A 767 43.34 -18.58 18.23
N PHE A 768 42.19 -18.78 17.58
CA PHE A 768 41.04 -19.55 18.08
C PHE A 768 40.95 -20.95 17.48
N THR A 769 41.42 -21.14 16.25
CA THR A 769 41.49 -22.47 15.61
C THR A 769 42.75 -23.22 16.03
N CYS A 770 43.80 -22.51 16.44
CA CYS A 770 45.02 -23.09 16.99
C CYS A 770 44.74 -23.80 18.31
N GLY A 771 45.26 -25.02 18.41
CA GLY A 771 45.16 -25.84 19.60
C GLY A 771 45.60 -25.19 20.91
N GLY A 772 44.89 -25.54 21.98
CA GLY A 772 45.14 -25.14 23.37
C GLY A 772 44.38 -26.06 24.33
N GLU A 773 44.27 -25.71 25.62
CA GLU A 773 43.63 -26.57 26.64
C GLU A 773 42.20 -27.06 26.30
N THR A 774 41.46 -26.30 25.47
CA THR A 774 40.07 -26.64 25.10
C THR A 774 39.97 -27.48 23.83
N LEU A 775 40.94 -27.41 22.92
CA LEU A 775 40.90 -28.06 21.60
C LEU A 775 41.88 -29.24 21.46
N GLY A 776 43.00 -29.23 22.17
CA GLY A 776 44.17 -30.04 21.79
C GLY A 776 44.77 -29.56 20.45
N SER A 777 45.80 -30.24 19.92
CA SER A 777 46.43 -29.84 18.65
C SER A 777 45.50 -30.04 17.45
N THR A 778 45.35 -29.01 16.64
CA THR A 778 44.51 -28.97 15.42
C THR A 778 45.39 -28.94 14.15
N TRP A 779 44.80 -28.90 12.95
CA TRP A 779 45.55 -28.67 11.72
C TRP A 779 46.31 -27.33 11.76
N THR A 780 45.69 -26.25 12.23
CA THR A 780 46.33 -24.92 12.28
C THR A 780 47.46 -24.82 13.31
N THR A 781 47.47 -25.65 14.36
CA THR A 781 48.63 -25.81 15.25
C THR A 781 49.93 -26.11 14.49
N PHE A 782 49.85 -26.84 13.37
CA PHE A 782 51.01 -27.15 12.51
C PHE A 782 51.11 -26.21 11.32
N LEU A 783 50.01 -25.95 10.61
CA LEU A 783 50.01 -25.16 9.37
C LEU A 783 50.54 -23.72 9.57
N TYR A 784 50.26 -23.06 10.71
CA TYR A 784 50.77 -21.71 10.98
C TYR A 784 52.29 -21.65 11.20
N GLN A 785 52.96 -22.80 11.34
CA GLN A 785 54.43 -22.89 11.41
C GLN A 785 55.07 -22.96 10.01
N TYR A 786 54.27 -23.06 8.93
CA TYR A 786 54.78 -23.30 7.58
C TYR A 786 54.72 -22.02 6.72
N PRO A 787 55.88 -21.45 6.32
CA PRO A 787 56.02 -20.33 5.39
C PRO A 787 54.98 -20.29 4.26
N LYS A 788 54.91 -21.35 3.45
CA LYS A 788 54.01 -21.48 2.30
C LYS A 788 52.52 -21.35 2.66
N PHE A 789 52.12 -21.85 3.82
CA PHE A 789 50.73 -21.70 4.29
C PHE A 789 50.47 -20.27 4.72
N ASN A 790 51.38 -19.66 5.50
CA ASN A 790 51.25 -18.29 5.98
C ASN A 790 51.22 -17.28 4.83
N GLU A 791 52.01 -17.46 3.78
CA GLU A 791 51.96 -16.62 2.57
C GLU A 791 50.59 -16.68 1.89
N LYS A 792 50.03 -17.89 1.69
CA LYS A 792 48.69 -18.08 1.13
C LYS A 792 47.61 -17.46 2.03
N TYR A 793 47.69 -17.69 3.34
CA TYR A 793 46.73 -17.17 4.33
C TYR A 793 46.72 -15.63 4.36
N LYS A 794 47.91 -15.00 4.40
CA LYS A 794 48.05 -13.53 4.29
C LYS A 794 47.48 -12.99 2.99
N THR A 795 47.81 -13.60 1.86
CA THR A 795 47.33 -13.17 0.54
C THR A 795 45.81 -13.20 0.53
N ARG A 796 45.22 -14.36 0.85
CA ARG A 796 43.78 -14.55 0.84
C ARG A 796 43.05 -13.64 1.83
N TRP A 797 43.58 -13.47 3.05
CA TRP A 797 43.01 -12.54 4.03
C TRP A 797 42.95 -11.11 3.48
N ASN A 798 44.03 -10.61 2.88
CA ASN A 798 44.05 -9.25 2.32
C ASN A 798 43.15 -9.08 1.08
N GLU A 799 42.76 -10.15 0.38
CA GLU A 799 41.74 -10.10 -0.66
C GLU A 799 40.32 -9.89 -0.10
N VAL A 800 40.00 -10.51 1.04
CA VAL A 800 38.61 -10.63 1.51
C VAL A 800 38.27 -9.80 2.75
N LYS A 801 39.25 -9.36 3.53
CA LYS A 801 39.05 -8.79 4.88
C LYS A 801 38.05 -7.63 4.93
N ASP A 802 38.15 -6.68 4.01
CA ASP A 802 37.30 -5.48 4.00
C ASP A 802 35.87 -5.86 3.64
N VAL A 803 35.68 -6.71 2.62
CA VAL A 803 34.37 -7.25 2.22
C VAL A 803 33.73 -8.08 3.35
N LEU A 804 34.51 -8.88 4.09
CA LEU A 804 34.02 -9.63 5.24
C LEU A 804 33.57 -8.71 6.38
N LYS A 805 34.37 -7.68 6.71
CA LYS A 805 34.03 -6.71 7.76
C LYS A 805 32.76 -5.95 7.40
N ASP A 806 32.68 -5.41 6.19
CA ASP A 806 31.53 -4.65 5.72
C ASP A 806 30.28 -5.53 5.64
N THR A 807 30.42 -6.79 5.21
CA THR A 807 29.33 -7.78 5.22
C THR A 807 28.85 -8.06 6.64
N ALA A 808 29.77 -8.27 7.59
CA ALA A 808 29.42 -8.55 8.99
C ALA A 808 28.67 -7.37 9.63
N LEU A 809 29.19 -6.15 9.51
CA LEU A 809 28.56 -4.94 10.06
C LEU A 809 27.22 -4.62 9.40
N SER A 810 27.10 -4.84 8.09
CA SER A 810 25.84 -4.69 7.34
C SER A 810 24.82 -5.75 7.75
N ALA A 811 25.24 -7.01 7.92
CA ALA A 811 24.34 -8.09 8.36
C ALA A 811 23.82 -7.84 9.78
N VAL A 812 24.63 -7.35 10.72
CA VAL A 812 24.15 -6.95 12.05
C VAL A 812 23.17 -5.77 11.97
N THR A 813 23.49 -4.74 11.17
CA THR A 813 22.66 -3.53 11.07
C THR A 813 21.31 -3.81 10.40
N ASN A 814 21.32 -4.52 9.27
CA ASN A 814 20.12 -4.88 8.53
C ASN A 814 19.31 -5.94 9.29
N GLY A 815 19.99 -6.95 9.86
CA GLY A 815 19.39 -7.96 10.72
C GLY A 815 18.70 -7.35 11.95
N LYS A 816 19.30 -6.34 12.58
CA LYS A 816 18.64 -5.56 13.65
C LYS A 816 17.32 -4.97 13.14
N ASN A 817 17.35 -4.25 12.02
CA ASN A 817 16.16 -3.58 11.47
C ASN A 817 15.04 -4.56 11.10
N MET A 818 15.39 -5.75 10.60
CA MET A 818 14.43 -6.83 10.32
C MET A 818 13.86 -7.43 11.62
N VAL A 819 14.72 -7.79 12.57
CA VAL A 819 14.33 -8.62 13.72
C VAL A 819 13.79 -7.80 14.90
N TYR A 820 14.05 -6.49 15.01
CA TYR A 820 13.81 -5.70 16.23
C TYR A 820 12.41 -5.85 16.86
N LYS A 821 11.33 -5.76 16.07
CA LYS A 821 9.96 -5.90 16.60
C LYS A 821 9.72 -7.32 17.12
N SER A 822 10.03 -8.32 16.30
CA SER A 822 9.91 -9.74 16.64
C SER A 822 10.82 -10.16 17.80
N ALA A 823 11.98 -9.51 17.97
CA ALA A 823 12.85 -9.70 19.13
C ALA A 823 12.13 -9.35 20.43
N MET A 824 11.36 -8.24 20.47
CA MET A 824 10.61 -7.86 21.67
C MET A 824 9.58 -8.93 22.04
N TYR A 825 8.76 -9.37 21.08
CA TYR A 825 7.81 -10.47 21.27
C TYR A 825 8.51 -11.79 21.67
N ASN A 826 9.66 -12.11 21.07
CA ASN A 826 10.46 -13.27 21.45
C ASN A 826 10.95 -13.19 22.90
N PHE A 827 11.44 -12.04 23.35
CA PHE A 827 11.89 -11.85 24.73
C PHE A 827 10.74 -11.67 25.72
N GLU A 828 9.52 -11.36 25.26
CA GLU A 828 8.31 -11.42 26.08
C GLU A 828 7.83 -12.87 26.27
N LYS A 829 7.70 -13.65 25.19
CA LYS A 829 7.37 -15.10 25.25
C LYS A 829 8.41 -15.87 26.08
N TRP A 830 9.69 -15.53 25.93
CA TRP A 830 10.82 -16.14 26.62
C TRP A 830 11.46 -15.16 27.62
N ASN A 831 10.65 -14.61 28.54
CA ASN A 831 11.00 -13.57 29.53
C ASN A 831 12.15 -13.87 30.52
N LYS A 832 12.76 -15.05 30.45
CA LYS A 832 13.94 -15.43 31.23
C LYS A 832 15.25 -15.39 30.42
N LEU A 833 15.23 -14.85 29.19
CA LEU A 833 16.43 -14.76 28.36
C LEU A 833 17.32 -13.57 28.74
N LEU A 834 16.85 -12.34 28.52
CA LEU A 834 17.64 -11.12 28.79
C LEU A 834 17.94 -10.98 30.29
N GLY A 835 19.13 -10.47 30.62
CA GLY A 835 19.60 -10.27 32.00
C GLY A 835 19.80 -11.56 32.82
N ASN A 836 19.84 -12.72 32.17
CA ASN A 836 19.88 -14.04 32.82
C ASN A 836 20.86 -15.00 32.13
N LYS A 837 21.30 -16.03 32.87
CA LYS A 837 22.12 -17.12 32.31
C LYS A 837 21.22 -18.18 31.67
N THR A 838 21.31 -18.33 30.35
CA THR A 838 20.48 -19.28 29.58
C THR A 838 21.29 -20.48 29.06
N SER A 839 22.60 -20.34 28.89
CA SER A 839 23.50 -21.39 28.40
C SER A 839 24.95 -21.11 28.86
N LEU A 840 25.89 -21.19 27.92
CA LEU A 840 27.33 -21.08 28.07
C LEU A 840 27.86 -19.66 27.81
N GLN A 841 27.06 -18.61 27.96
CA GLN A 841 27.52 -17.24 27.74
C GLN A 841 28.44 -16.73 28.87
N PRO A 842 29.41 -15.85 28.57
CA PRO A 842 30.22 -15.19 29.59
C PRO A 842 29.40 -14.18 30.43
N GLU A 843 30.01 -13.66 31.49
CA GLU A 843 29.31 -12.84 32.51
C GLU A 843 28.81 -11.50 31.98
N HIS A 844 29.64 -10.78 31.24
CA HIS A 844 29.24 -9.51 30.64
C HIS A 844 28.07 -9.65 29.65
N ILE A 845 27.92 -10.80 28.99
CA ILE A 845 26.80 -11.06 28.07
C ILE A 845 25.51 -11.39 28.82
N ARG A 846 25.55 -12.28 29.82
CA ARG A 846 24.33 -12.63 30.58
C ARG A 846 23.75 -11.45 31.37
N GLU A 847 24.57 -10.46 31.71
CA GLU A 847 24.17 -9.26 32.46
C GLU A 847 23.52 -8.18 31.59
N MET A 848 23.63 -8.26 30.25
CA MET A 848 22.95 -7.35 29.32
C MET A 848 21.43 -7.52 29.42
N LYS A 849 20.72 -6.40 29.58
CA LYS A 849 19.27 -6.40 29.90
C LYS A 849 18.39 -6.03 28.72
N THR A 850 18.97 -5.49 27.66
CA THR A 850 18.24 -5.09 26.45
C THR A 850 18.80 -5.79 25.22
N TYR A 851 17.95 -5.93 24.20
CA TYR A 851 18.37 -6.39 22.88
C TYR A 851 19.43 -5.46 22.25
N ASP A 852 19.28 -4.15 22.44
CA ASP A 852 20.23 -3.16 21.92
C ASP A 852 21.64 -3.32 22.52
N ASP A 853 21.77 -3.68 23.80
CA ASP A 853 23.07 -3.99 24.42
C ASP A 853 23.78 -5.13 23.68
N HIS A 854 23.05 -6.22 23.38
CA HIS A 854 23.59 -7.37 22.66
C HIS A 854 24.00 -7.04 21.22
N ILE A 855 23.24 -6.18 20.52
CA ILE A 855 23.57 -5.72 19.18
C ILE A 855 24.80 -4.79 19.19
N ASN A 856 24.86 -3.85 20.14
CA ASN A 856 26.00 -2.95 20.30
C ASN A 856 27.28 -3.73 20.66
N TYR A 857 27.18 -4.77 21.49
CA TYR A 857 28.28 -5.68 21.76
C TYR A 857 28.76 -6.39 20.50
N LEU A 858 27.84 -6.95 19.69
CA LEU A 858 28.19 -7.66 18.46
C LEU A 858 28.88 -6.75 17.43
N LEU A 859 28.41 -5.50 17.26
CA LEU A 859 29.06 -4.49 16.42
C LEU A 859 30.47 -4.11 16.94
N ASN A 860 30.62 -3.91 18.24
CA ASN A 860 31.92 -3.58 18.84
C ASN A 860 32.90 -4.76 18.69
N PHE A 861 32.43 -5.99 18.97
CA PHE A 861 33.19 -7.21 18.84
C PHE A 861 33.81 -7.35 17.44
N ILE A 862 33.00 -7.21 16.39
CA ILE A 862 33.44 -7.33 15.00
C ILE A 862 34.55 -6.33 14.68
N ASN A 863 34.44 -5.08 15.16
CA ASN A 863 35.46 -4.07 14.92
C ASN A 863 36.77 -4.38 15.68
N THR A 864 36.71 -4.66 16.98
CA THR A 864 37.91 -4.96 17.78
C THR A 864 38.62 -6.23 17.29
N ARG A 865 37.87 -7.30 16.99
CA ARG A 865 38.46 -8.56 16.50
C ARG A 865 39.05 -8.43 15.10
N PHE A 866 38.45 -7.62 14.22
CA PHE A 866 39.03 -7.29 12.91
C PHE A 866 40.42 -6.65 13.05
N GLU A 867 40.55 -5.63 13.90
CA GLU A 867 41.81 -4.89 14.09
C GLU A 867 42.93 -5.79 14.61
N TRP A 868 42.63 -6.66 15.59
CA TRP A 868 43.59 -7.64 16.06
C TRP A 868 43.96 -8.65 14.96
N LEU A 869 42.97 -9.20 14.26
CA LEU A 869 43.19 -10.28 13.29
C LEU A 869 43.97 -9.80 12.07
N ASP A 870 43.69 -8.59 11.57
CA ASP A 870 44.45 -8.01 10.46
C ASP A 870 45.93 -7.80 10.82
N ASN A 871 46.18 -7.32 12.05
CA ASN A 871 47.53 -7.15 12.56
C ASN A 871 48.24 -8.50 12.78
N ALA A 872 47.53 -9.49 13.32
CA ALA A 872 48.07 -10.82 13.61
C ALA A 872 48.41 -11.61 12.34
N ILE A 873 47.52 -11.65 11.34
CA ILE A 873 47.75 -12.38 10.08
C ILE A 873 48.93 -11.77 9.33
N ASN A 874 48.96 -10.45 9.15
CA ASN A 874 50.03 -9.80 8.37
C ASN A 874 51.42 -9.97 9.00
N ASN A 875 51.51 -10.12 10.33
CA ASN A 875 52.75 -10.36 11.06
C ASN A 875 53.13 -11.85 11.25
N LEU A 876 52.38 -12.82 10.69
CA LEU A 876 52.84 -14.22 10.63
C LEU A 876 54.22 -14.31 9.93
N PRO A 877 55.07 -15.31 10.24
CA PRO A 877 56.30 -15.51 9.49
C PRO A 877 55.98 -15.94 8.05
N SER A 878 56.50 -15.19 7.08
CA SER A 878 56.57 -15.57 5.65
C SER A 878 57.85 -16.36 5.38
#